data_AF-A0A537D0G0-F1
#
_entry.id   AF-A0A537D0G0-F1
#
_cell.length_a   1.000
_cell.length_b   1.000
_cell.length_c   1.000
_cell.angle_alpha   90.00
_cell.angle_beta   90.00
_cell.angle_gamma   90.00
#
_symmetry.space_group_name_H-M   'P 1'
#
loop_
_entity.id
_entity.type
_entity.pdbx_description
1 polymer ?
#
loop_
_entity_poly.entity_id
_entity_poly.type
_entity_poly.pdbx_seq_one_letter_code
_entity_poly.pdbx_strand_id
1 'polypeptide(L)'
;MEPFAKETLPISLEEEMRRSYLDYAMSVIVGRALPDVRDGLKPVHRRVLYAMHEANNTWTRPYVKCARIVGDVLGKYHPHGDTATYEALVRMAQDFSMRYTLVDGQGNFGSVDGDAAAAYRYTECRLDRIASEMLPDIDKETVDFTPNYDGKEFEPAVLPTRVPNLLVNGSSGIAVGMATNIPPHNLGEVVDACLHVLAQPHCAIEEVIKLMPAPDFPTAGIIYGLGGVHEGYRTGRGRVVMRARTHFEEVGRGDRQAVIVDELPYQVNKKALLERIAELVTEKKLEGVSDIRDESDRSGMRVVIELKRGEIPEVVLNNLFKQTQLQDTFGINMVALVDGQPRLLSVKELIEAFISHRREVATRRTVYDLRKARERGHVLEGLAVALSNVDEVIALIKKAATPADAKRELMSRSWRSPLVGEMLHKATPQQFRPEGLPESFGMQDDGYHLSDEQAQAILELRLQRLTGLERDKIRDEYREVIENIVDLLDILAKPSRIMAIIADELKKIKEEFGDARRSEIVTVAEDIAIEDLIAPQDMVVTFSHGGYVKSQPLADYRAQRRGGRGKMATTMKEDDFIERLFVAHSHDHLLCFSNRGRLYWLKVYEVPAGSRSSRGKPIVNMFPLEEGEKITAVVPVKEFDENHYVFMATSQGTVKKTPLAEFSRPRPSGIIAVGLDEGDYLVGAALTDGKYNVMLFSSDGKAVRFQEGDVRPMGRQATGVRGMRLGKGQRVVCMLAAHDESKSVLTATEHGFGKRTPIGEYPRHGRGGQGVIAIQTSERNGKVVGAVLVDDHDEVMLISTGGVLIRTRVAQIREQGRSTQGVTLISLSDGEKLAGLERIEERELEGQRRNRPGTAAGALRPDRALMSRIFNFSAGPAMLPAEVLARAGDEMLDWHGSGMCVMEMSHRGKEFVGIAADAERDLRELLAVPQNYKLLFLQGGATLQFAQVPMNLLRGKGKADYVSTGEWSKKAIREAKAFCDVHVAASSEDRNFTYAPKKWNVRKDAAYVHYCSNETIGGVEYHEVVNVNGIPLVADASSHFLSRPLEVSKFGLIYAGAQKNVGPAGLTIVIVREDLLGNAAKGTPSVMDYKLQAGADSMLNTPPTYSIYIAGLLFKWVKQQGGVREVEKRNIQKAALLYDLLDSSSFYKNPVAKEDRSRMNVPFTLADAKLDDAFLKGAQERGMVQLKGHRSVGGMRASIYNAMPLEGVQRLVEYMREFEAEHG
;
A
#
# COMPACT_ATOMS: atom_id res chain seq x y z
N MET A 1 -4.19 -53.31 -50.24
CA MET A 1 -3.57 -52.61 -49.09
C MET A 1 -4.62 -52.58 -48.00
N GLU A 2 -4.43 -53.41 -46.97
CA GLU A 2 -5.29 -53.50 -45.81
C GLU A 2 -5.27 -52.21 -44.97
N PRO A 3 -6.33 -51.92 -44.19
CA PRO A 3 -6.39 -50.75 -43.33
C PRO A 3 -5.47 -50.96 -42.13
N PHE A 4 -4.45 -50.13 -41.99
CA PHE A 4 -3.57 -50.12 -40.82
C PHE A 4 -4.41 -49.76 -39.58
N ALA A 5 -4.60 -50.74 -38.69
CA ALA A 5 -5.35 -50.59 -37.46
C ALA A 5 -4.73 -49.46 -36.62
N LYS A 6 -5.54 -48.47 -36.24
CA LYS A 6 -5.16 -47.50 -35.19
C LYS A 6 -5.13 -48.23 -33.86
N GLU A 7 -3.95 -48.67 -33.43
CA GLU A 7 -3.70 -48.98 -32.03
C GLU A 7 -3.98 -47.72 -31.20
N THR A 8 -5.10 -47.69 -30.48
CA THR A 8 -5.32 -46.72 -29.42
C THR A 8 -4.48 -47.14 -28.22
N LEU A 9 -3.24 -46.66 -28.17
CA LEU A 9 -2.41 -46.76 -26.98
C LEU A 9 -3.04 -45.88 -25.88
N PRO A 10 -3.33 -46.43 -24.68
CA PRO A 10 -3.86 -45.65 -23.58
C PRO A 10 -2.81 -44.62 -23.13
N ILE A 11 -3.12 -43.33 -23.34
CA ILE A 11 -2.30 -42.21 -22.87
C ILE A 11 -2.56 -42.02 -21.37
N SER A 12 -1.50 -41.81 -20.59
CA SER A 12 -1.63 -41.48 -19.17
C SER A 12 -2.42 -40.19 -18.99
N LEU A 13 -3.38 -40.17 -18.05
CA LEU A 13 -4.14 -38.97 -17.71
C LEU A 13 -3.21 -37.81 -17.29
N GLU A 14 -2.11 -38.10 -16.59
CA GLU A 14 -1.13 -37.09 -16.17
C GLU A 14 -0.46 -36.43 -17.37
N GLU A 15 -0.09 -37.24 -18.38
CA GLU A 15 0.57 -36.76 -19.60
C GLU A 15 -0.40 -35.94 -20.46
N GLU A 16 -1.64 -36.41 -20.62
CA GLU A 16 -2.67 -35.69 -21.37
C GLU A 16 -3.06 -34.37 -20.67
N MET A 17 -3.21 -34.35 -19.35
CA MET A 17 -3.47 -33.12 -18.58
C MET A 17 -2.31 -32.13 -18.64
N ARG A 18 -1.06 -32.62 -18.67
CA ARG A 18 0.11 -31.76 -18.84
C ARG A 18 0.12 -31.14 -20.24
N ARG A 19 -0.03 -31.95 -21.30
CA ARG A 19 -0.02 -31.50 -22.69
C ARG A 19 -1.17 -30.53 -22.98
N SER A 20 -2.41 -30.95 -22.70
CA SER A 20 -3.62 -30.13 -22.93
C SER A 20 -3.57 -28.78 -22.22
N TYR A 21 -3.10 -28.73 -20.96
CA TYR A 21 -2.96 -27.46 -20.26
C TYR A 21 -1.85 -26.58 -20.84
N LEU A 22 -0.71 -27.16 -21.24
CA LEU A 22 0.40 -26.41 -21.81
C LEU A 22 0.01 -25.82 -23.17
N ASP A 23 -0.65 -26.60 -24.02
CA ASP A 23 -1.17 -26.15 -25.31
C ASP A 23 -2.17 -25.00 -25.14
N TYR A 24 -3.10 -25.13 -24.18
CA TYR A 24 -4.03 -24.06 -23.85
C TYR A 24 -3.32 -22.80 -23.31
N ALA A 25 -2.38 -22.97 -22.38
CA ALA A 25 -1.64 -21.86 -21.78
C ALA A 25 -0.84 -21.09 -22.84
N MET A 26 -0.11 -21.80 -23.71
CA MET A 26 0.63 -21.19 -24.82
C MET A 26 -0.29 -20.48 -25.80
N SER A 27 -1.43 -21.10 -26.16
CA SER A 27 -2.44 -20.47 -27.02
C SER A 27 -2.99 -19.16 -26.42
N VAL A 28 -3.22 -19.12 -25.11
CA VAL A 28 -3.72 -17.90 -24.43
C VAL A 28 -2.64 -16.83 -24.32
N ILE A 29 -1.39 -17.20 -24.02
CA ILE A 29 -0.26 -16.27 -23.89
C ILE A 29 0.02 -15.59 -25.23
N VAL A 30 0.22 -16.38 -26.29
CA VAL A 30 0.66 -15.88 -27.61
C VAL A 30 -0.52 -15.38 -28.46
N GLY A 31 -1.65 -16.09 -28.42
CA GLY A 31 -2.78 -15.88 -29.31
C GLY A 31 -3.93 -15.03 -28.77
N ARG A 32 -3.85 -14.52 -27.53
CA ARG A 32 -4.98 -13.80 -26.92
C ARG A 32 -4.61 -12.61 -26.02
N ALA A 33 -3.84 -12.85 -24.96
CA ALA A 33 -3.80 -11.93 -23.83
C ALA A 33 -2.75 -10.81 -23.95
N LEU A 34 -1.57 -11.11 -24.49
CA LEU A 34 -0.45 -10.17 -24.59
C LEU A 34 -0.40 -9.48 -25.96
N PRO A 35 0.00 -8.20 -26.02
CA PRO A 35 0.25 -7.51 -27.28
C PRO A 35 1.60 -7.94 -27.88
N ASP A 36 1.73 -7.85 -29.20
CA ASP A 36 3.03 -7.93 -29.88
C ASP A 36 3.79 -6.60 -29.71
N VAL A 37 5.09 -6.66 -29.45
CA VAL A 37 5.91 -5.46 -29.22
C VAL A 37 5.96 -4.53 -30.44
N ARG A 38 5.80 -5.08 -31.66
CA ARG A 38 6.03 -4.36 -32.92
C ARG A 38 4.89 -3.43 -33.29
N ASP A 39 3.64 -3.85 -33.07
CA ASP A 39 2.43 -3.06 -33.37
C ASP A 39 1.60 -2.68 -32.13
N GLY A 40 1.89 -3.27 -30.98
CA GLY A 40 1.17 -3.03 -29.74
C GLY A 40 -0.25 -3.57 -29.72
N LEU A 41 -0.62 -4.44 -30.66
CA LEU A 41 -1.98 -4.96 -30.80
C LEU A 41 -2.08 -6.41 -30.32
N LYS A 42 -3.24 -6.72 -29.76
CA LYS A 42 -3.68 -8.11 -29.55
C LYS A 42 -4.29 -8.64 -30.86
N PRO A 43 -4.37 -9.97 -31.04
CA PRO A 43 -4.92 -10.55 -32.27
C PRO A 43 -6.33 -10.05 -32.62
N VAL A 44 -7.22 -9.87 -31.63
CA VAL A 44 -8.57 -9.34 -31.89
C VAL A 44 -8.56 -7.91 -32.43
N HIS A 45 -7.71 -7.03 -31.89
CA HIS A 45 -7.59 -5.65 -32.39
C HIS A 45 -7.03 -5.64 -33.82
N ARG A 46 -5.98 -6.42 -34.08
CA ARG A 46 -5.36 -6.54 -35.41
C ARG A 46 -6.36 -7.02 -36.46
N ARG A 47 -7.14 -8.06 -36.15
CA ARG A 47 -8.18 -8.60 -37.03
C ARG A 47 -9.30 -7.60 -37.31
N VAL A 48 -9.73 -6.82 -36.31
CA VAL A 48 -10.72 -5.75 -36.51
C VAL A 48 -10.19 -4.69 -37.46
N LEU A 49 -8.98 -4.16 -37.22
CA LEU A 49 -8.40 -3.12 -38.09
C LEU A 49 -8.15 -3.64 -39.51
N TYR A 50 -7.68 -4.87 -39.66
CA TYR A 50 -7.45 -5.50 -40.97
C TYR A 50 -8.76 -5.76 -41.72
N ALA A 51 -9.80 -6.28 -41.07
CA ALA A 51 -11.11 -6.46 -41.71
C ALA A 51 -11.73 -5.12 -42.14
N MET A 52 -11.56 -4.07 -41.34
CA MET A 52 -12.00 -2.71 -41.73
C MET A 52 -11.19 -2.18 -42.93
N HIS A 53 -9.90 -2.49 -43.01
CA HIS A 53 -9.05 -2.14 -44.14
C HIS A 53 -9.51 -2.83 -45.44
N GLU A 54 -9.70 -4.15 -45.40
CA GLU A 54 -10.21 -4.92 -46.56
C GLU A 54 -11.60 -4.48 -47.00
N ALA A 55 -12.47 -4.12 -46.04
CA ALA A 55 -13.79 -3.56 -46.34
C ALA A 55 -13.72 -2.14 -46.91
N ASN A 56 -12.53 -1.55 -47.06
CA ASN A 56 -12.29 -0.16 -47.45
C ASN A 56 -13.04 0.83 -46.55
N ASN A 57 -13.17 0.52 -45.26
CA ASN A 57 -13.85 1.34 -44.26
C ASN A 57 -12.90 2.36 -43.62
N THR A 58 -12.33 3.22 -44.46
CA THR A 58 -11.34 4.23 -44.06
C THR A 58 -12.00 5.50 -43.53
N TRP A 59 -11.23 6.37 -42.85
CA TRP A 59 -11.73 7.62 -42.26
C TRP A 59 -12.38 8.58 -43.27
N THR A 60 -12.03 8.49 -44.55
CA THR A 60 -12.62 9.31 -45.63
C THR A 60 -13.98 8.82 -46.11
N ARG A 61 -14.40 7.63 -45.68
CA ARG A 61 -15.66 7.00 -46.08
C ARG A 61 -16.78 7.29 -45.07
N PRO A 62 -18.06 7.14 -45.49
CA PRO A 62 -19.18 7.18 -44.57
C PRO A 62 -19.08 6.07 -43.52
N TYR A 63 -19.65 6.31 -42.34
CA TYR A 63 -19.75 5.29 -41.30
C TYR A 63 -20.56 4.08 -41.79
N VAL A 64 -20.21 2.89 -41.29
CA VAL A 64 -20.93 1.65 -41.54
C VAL A 64 -21.40 1.04 -40.22
N LYS A 65 -22.45 0.21 -40.26
CA LYS A 65 -22.95 -0.48 -39.06
C LYS A 65 -21.86 -1.37 -38.45
N CYS A 66 -21.67 -1.29 -37.13
CA CYS A 66 -20.72 -2.14 -36.41
C CYS A 66 -21.04 -3.63 -36.63
N ALA A 67 -22.32 -3.98 -36.76
CA ALA A 67 -22.78 -5.33 -37.09
C ALA A 67 -22.09 -5.94 -38.33
N ARG A 68 -21.84 -5.11 -39.36
CA ARG A 68 -21.18 -5.57 -40.59
C ARG A 68 -19.73 -5.94 -40.33
N ILE A 69 -18.98 -5.05 -39.69
CA ILE A 69 -17.56 -5.26 -39.37
C ILE A 69 -17.39 -6.45 -38.41
N VAL A 70 -18.21 -6.53 -37.37
CA VAL A 70 -18.19 -7.69 -36.44
C VAL A 70 -18.48 -8.97 -37.21
N GLY A 71 -19.47 -8.98 -38.11
CA GLY A 71 -19.77 -10.15 -38.96
C GLY A 71 -18.60 -10.57 -39.85
N ASP A 72 -17.92 -9.61 -40.50
CA ASP A 72 -16.77 -9.88 -41.37
C ASP A 72 -15.59 -10.45 -40.57
N VAL A 73 -15.30 -9.88 -39.39
CA VAL A 73 -14.24 -10.38 -38.50
C VAL A 73 -14.53 -11.81 -38.03
N LEU A 74 -15.77 -12.09 -37.63
CA LEU A 74 -16.19 -13.42 -37.18
C LEU A 74 -16.13 -14.47 -38.31
N GLY A 75 -16.60 -14.09 -39.49
CA GLY A 75 -16.68 -14.99 -40.64
C GLY A 75 -15.33 -15.35 -41.24
N LYS A 76 -14.34 -14.45 -41.17
CA LYS A 76 -13.03 -14.63 -41.81
C LYS A 76 -11.88 -14.95 -40.85
N TYR A 77 -11.82 -14.28 -39.70
CA TYR A 77 -10.57 -14.21 -38.91
C TYR A 77 -10.70 -14.66 -37.45
N HIS A 78 -11.83 -14.40 -36.79
CA HIS A 78 -11.99 -14.57 -35.35
C HIS A 78 -13.19 -15.47 -35.03
N PRO A 79 -13.04 -16.80 -35.01
CA PRO A 79 -14.12 -17.77 -34.79
C PRO A 79 -14.47 -17.89 -33.29
N HIS A 80 -14.63 -16.75 -32.60
CA HIS A 80 -15.01 -16.65 -31.20
C HIS A 80 -16.29 -15.82 -31.07
N GLY A 81 -16.86 -15.70 -29.86
CA GLY A 81 -18.12 -14.98 -29.68
C GLY A 81 -18.06 -13.53 -30.20
N ASP A 82 -19.16 -13.08 -30.80
CA ASP A 82 -19.39 -11.71 -31.28
C ASP A 82 -19.12 -10.64 -30.22
N THR A 83 -19.45 -10.95 -28.97
CA THR A 83 -19.35 -10.06 -27.81
C THR A 83 -17.92 -9.57 -27.61
N ALA A 84 -16.93 -10.47 -27.65
CA ALA A 84 -15.52 -10.10 -27.45
C ALA A 84 -14.99 -9.20 -28.57
N THR A 85 -15.38 -9.48 -29.82
CA THR A 85 -15.03 -8.66 -30.99
C THR A 85 -15.66 -7.27 -30.87
N TYR A 86 -16.93 -7.20 -30.49
CA TYR A 86 -17.62 -5.92 -30.35
C TYR A 86 -17.08 -5.09 -29.18
N GLU A 87 -16.81 -5.70 -28.03
CA GLU A 87 -16.20 -5.01 -26.88
C GLU A 87 -14.82 -4.45 -27.21
N ALA A 88 -14.01 -5.20 -27.96
CA ALA A 88 -12.71 -4.73 -28.45
C ALA A 88 -12.87 -3.52 -29.39
N LEU A 89 -13.85 -3.56 -30.30
CA LEU A 89 -14.18 -2.44 -31.19
C LEU A 89 -14.67 -1.21 -30.40
N VAL A 90 -15.57 -1.42 -29.43
CA VAL A 90 -16.10 -0.35 -28.57
C VAL A 90 -14.98 0.33 -27.81
N ARG A 91 -14.06 -0.44 -27.23
CA ARG A 91 -12.90 0.10 -26.51
C ARG A 91 -12.01 0.96 -27.40
N MET A 92 -11.82 0.57 -28.67
CA MET A 92 -11.05 1.35 -29.64
C MET A 92 -11.69 2.67 -30.09
N ALA A 93 -12.97 2.87 -29.75
CA ALA A 93 -13.74 4.08 -30.03
C ALA A 93 -14.00 4.95 -28.79
N GLN A 94 -13.60 4.51 -27.60
CA GLN A 94 -13.78 5.26 -26.34
C GLN A 94 -12.58 6.16 -26.05
N ASP A 95 -12.78 7.47 -26.13
CA ASP A 95 -11.78 8.52 -25.89
C ASP A 95 -11.30 8.62 -24.43
N PHE A 96 -12.11 8.17 -23.47
CA PHE A 96 -11.74 8.04 -22.06
C PHE A 96 -10.97 6.73 -21.75
N SER A 97 -10.95 5.79 -22.70
CA SER A 97 -10.30 4.47 -22.54
C SER A 97 -8.95 4.41 -23.25
N MET A 98 -8.87 4.94 -24.47
CA MET A 98 -7.64 5.03 -25.27
C MET A 98 -7.22 6.49 -25.45
N ARG A 99 -5.91 6.74 -25.35
CA ARG A 99 -5.35 8.09 -25.48
C ARG A 99 -5.47 8.63 -26.91
N TYR A 100 -5.38 7.73 -27.89
CA TYR A 100 -5.65 7.97 -29.31
C TYR A 100 -6.52 6.83 -29.84
N THR A 101 -7.78 7.14 -30.18
CA THR A 101 -8.74 6.16 -30.71
C THR A 101 -8.27 5.58 -32.03
N LEU A 102 -8.56 4.30 -32.25
CA LEU A 102 -8.25 3.60 -33.51
C LEU A 102 -9.50 3.42 -34.38
N VAL A 103 -10.68 3.56 -33.78
CA VAL A 103 -11.98 3.50 -34.44
C VAL A 103 -12.73 4.78 -34.14
N ASP A 104 -13.19 5.45 -35.20
CA ASP A 104 -14.12 6.57 -35.10
C ASP A 104 -15.54 6.00 -35.05
N GLY A 105 -16.20 6.16 -33.90
CA GLY A 105 -17.51 5.60 -33.61
C GLY A 105 -18.62 6.65 -33.61
N GLN A 106 -19.78 6.30 -34.17
CA GLN A 106 -21.01 7.10 -34.10
C GLN A 106 -22.12 6.33 -33.39
N GLY A 107 -22.65 6.91 -32.31
CA GLY A 107 -23.69 6.31 -31.47
C GLY A 107 -23.30 6.26 -29.99
N ASN A 108 -24.02 5.48 -29.18
CA ASN A 108 -23.68 5.29 -27.77
C ASN A 108 -22.62 4.19 -27.61
N PHE A 109 -21.38 4.59 -27.35
CA PHE A 109 -20.23 3.71 -27.09
C PHE A 109 -19.92 3.55 -25.61
N GLY A 110 -20.86 3.88 -24.71
CA GLY A 110 -20.68 3.84 -23.26
C GLY A 110 -20.15 5.14 -22.68
N SER A 111 -20.02 5.19 -21.36
CA SER A 111 -19.64 6.40 -20.60
C SER A 111 -18.64 6.08 -19.48
N VAL A 112 -18.01 7.13 -18.92
CA VAL A 112 -17.16 7.05 -17.72
C VAL A 112 -17.95 6.58 -16.48
N ASP A 113 -19.28 6.69 -16.51
CA ASP A 113 -20.18 6.24 -15.45
C ASP A 113 -20.33 4.71 -15.41
N GLY A 114 -19.77 4.00 -16.40
CA GLY A 114 -19.83 2.55 -16.53
C GLY A 114 -21.04 2.06 -17.30
N ASP A 115 -21.73 2.94 -18.02
CA ASP A 115 -22.79 2.52 -18.93
C ASP A 115 -22.21 1.72 -20.09
N ALA A 116 -22.82 0.57 -20.36
CA ALA A 116 -22.43 -0.26 -21.50
C ALA A 116 -22.78 0.45 -22.83
N ALA A 117 -22.00 0.15 -23.87
CA ALA A 117 -22.33 0.58 -25.22
C ALA A 117 -23.68 0.00 -25.69
N ALA A 118 -24.36 0.73 -26.57
CA ALA A 118 -25.53 0.18 -27.25
C ALA A 118 -25.14 -1.04 -28.09
N ALA A 119 -26.10 -1.92 -28.41
CA ALA A 119 -25.83 -3.08 -29.25
C ALA A 119 -25.28 -2.68 -30.64
N TYR A 120 -24.39 -3.50 -31.21
CA TYR A 120 -23.71 -3.25 -32.51
C TYR A 120 -24.62 -3.05 -33.73
N ARG A 121 -25.93 -3.30 -33.58
CA ARG A 121 -26.95 -2.99 -34.59
C ARG A 121 -27.31 -1.51 -34.67
N TYR A 122 -27.05 -0.75 -33.60
CA TYR A 122 -27.36 0.68 -33.51
C TYR A 122 -26.14 1.56 -33.71
N THR A 123 -24.95 1.09 -33.32
CA THR A 123 -23.70 1.82 -33.47
C THR A 123 -23.13 1.69 -34.88
N GLU A 124 -22.41 2.73 -35.29
CA GLU A 124 -21.71 2.80 -36.56
C GLU A 124 -20.24 3.13 -36.33
N CYS A 125 -19.36 2.70 -37.23
CA CYS A 125 -17.92 2.90 -37.08
C CYS A 125 -17.21 3.01 -38.43
N ARG A 126 -16.02 3.62 -38.40
CA ARG A 126 -15.00 3.64 -39.45
C ARG A 126 -13.61 3.69 -38.83
N LEU A 127 -12.56 3.45 -39.61
CA LEU A 127 -11.20 3.62 -39.11
C LEU A 127 -10.97 5.08 -38.72
N ASP A 128 -10.32 5.30 -37.58
CA ASP A 128 -9.83 6.62 -37.23
C ASP A 128 -8.69 7.03 -38.19
N ARG A 129 -8.45 8.33 -38.32
CA ARG A 129 -7.41 8.87 -39.19
C ARG A 129 -6.03 8.33 -38.79
N ILE A 130 -5.70 8.25 -37.50
CA ILE A 130 -4.41 7.73 -37.03
C ILE A 130 -4.25 6.23 -37.28
N ALA A 131 -5.33 5.45 -37.20
CA ALA A 131 -5.29 4.01 -37.49
C ALA A 131 -4.93 3.72 -38.95
N SER A 132 -5.23 4.65 -39.86
CA SER A 132 -4.86 4.51 -41.27
C SER A 132 -3.34 4.58 -41.51
N GLU A 133 -2.55 5.12 -40.57
CA GLU A 133 -1.08 5.08 -40.60
C GLU A 133 -0.49 3.78 -40.03
N MET A 134 -1.35 2.86 -39.53
CA MET A 134 -0.91 1.55 -39.05
C MET A 134 -0.90 0.46 -40.15
N LEU A 135 -1.69 0.67 -41.20
CA LEU A 135 -1.91 -0.26 -42.31
C LEU A 135 -1.23 0.07 -43.67
N PRO A 136 -0.51 1.20 -43.90
CA PRO A 136 0.06 1.49 -45.20
C PRO A 136 1.02 0.41 -45.69
N ASP A 137 1.07 0.22 -47.02
CA ASP A 137 1.99 -0.69 -47.70
C ASP A 137 1.82 -2.19 -47.34
N ILE A 138 0.74 -2.59 -46.66
CA ILE A 138 0.52 -3.98 -46.23
C ILE A 138 0.47 -4.99 -47.40
N ASP A 139 0.00 -4.56 -48.57
CA ASP A 139 -0.06 -5.36 -49.80
C ASP A 139 1.30 -5.49 -50.52
N LYS A 140 2.35 -4.83 -50.03
CA LYS A 140 3.70 -4.82 -50.62
C LYS A 140 4.64 -5.86 -49.99
N GLU A 141 4.10 -6.96 -49.50
CA GLU A 141 4.86 -8.03 -48.83
C GLU A 141 5.73 -7.52 -47.67
N THR A 142 5.30 -6.44 -46.99
CA THR A 142 6.07 -5.80 -45.91
C THR A 142 6.01 -6.54 -44.59
N VAL A 143 5.04 -7.43 -44.45
CA VAL A 143 4.82 -8.29 -43.27
C VAL A 143 4.42 -9.69 -43.73
N ASP A 144 4.59 -10.67 -42.87
CA ASP A 144 4.20 -12.04 -43.16
C ASP A 144 2.70 -12.24 -42.96
N PHE A 145 2.12 -13.00 -43.88
CA PHE A 145 0.73 -13.43 -43.82
C PHE A 145 0.66 -14.90 -43.40
N THR A 146 -0.20 -15.18 -42.44
CA THR A 146 -0.47 -16.54 -41.96
C THR A 146 -1.86 -16.97 -42.39
N PRO A 147 -2.07 -18.26 -42.73
CA PRO A 147 -3.40 -18.78 -42.97
C PRO A 147 -4.31 -18.53 -41.77
N ASN A 148 -5.57 -18.20 -42.03
CA ASN A 148 -6.60 -18.12 -41.00
C ASN A 148 -6.91 -19.51 -40.40
N TYR A 149 -7.85 -19.57 -39.47
CA TYR A 149 -8.16 -20.79 -38.71
C TYR A 149 -8.65 -21.99 -39.56
N ASP A 150 -9.20 -21.76 -40.77
CA ASP A 150 -9.67 -22.81 -41.68
C ASP A 150 -8.86 -22.90 -42.99
N GLY A 151 -7.79 -22.11 -43.11
CA GLY A 151 -6.87 -22.10 -44.25
C GLY A 151 -7.43 -21.50 -45.55
N LYS A 152 -8.59 -20.83 -45.53
CA LYS A 152 -9.21 -20.24 -46.73
C LYS A 152 -8.80 -18.79 -46.98
N GLU A 153 -8.49 -18.07 -45.91
CA GLU A 153 -8.08 -16.66 -45.95
C GLU A 153 -6.68 -16.51 -45.35
N PHE A 154 -6.07 -15.35 -45.54
CA PHE A 154 -4.80 -14.99 -44.95
C PHE A 154 -4.95 -13.76 -44.06
N GLU A 155 -4.27 -13.74 -42.92
CA GLU A 155 -4.22 -12.59 -42.01
C GLU A 155 -2.77 -12.17 -41.72
N PRO A 156 -2.50 -10.87 -41.53
CA PRO A 156 -1.17 -10.39 -41.22
C PRO A 156 -0.77 -10.77 -39.79
N ALA A 157 0.45 -11.30 -39.61
CA ALA A 157 0.98 -11.64 -38.30
C ALA A 157 1.17 -10.38 -37.42
N VAL A 158 1.63 -9.28 -38.04
CA VAL A 158 1.78 -7.93 -37.46
C VAL A 158 1.42 -6.88 -38.50
N LEU A 159 1.10 -5.66 -38.07
CA LEU A 159 0.86 -4.55 -38.99
C LEU A 159 2.15 -3.80 -39.36
N PRO A 160 2.30 -3.27 -40.59
CA PRO A 160 3.42 -2.43 -41.02
C PRO A 160 3.35 -1.00 -40.44
N THR A 161 3.00 -0.89 -39.15
CA THR A 161 2.62 0.37 -38.51
C THR A 161 3.74 1.40 -38.53
N ARG A 162 3.37 2.67 -38.75
CA ARG A 162 4.25 3.85 -38.57
C ARG A 162 4.11 4.49 -37.19
N VAL A 163 3.11 4.06 -36.41
CA VAL A 163 2.79 4.60 -35.08
C VAL A 163 3.33 3.65 -34.00
N PRO A 164 4.10 4.12 -33.00
CA PRO A 164 4.55 3.33 -31.85
C PRO A 164 3.40 3.07 -30.85
N ASN A 165 2.35 2.41 -31.33
CA ASN A 165 1.05 2.30 -30.67
C ASN A 165 1.10 1.64 -29.28
N LEU A 166 2.03 0.70 -29.05
CA LEU A 166 2.18 0.04 -27.75
C LEU A 166 2.47 1.04 -26.61
N LEU A 167 3.32 2.03 -26.86
CA LEU A 167 3.64 3.07 -25.88
C LEU A 167 2.57 4.16 -25.85
N VAL A 168 2.07 4.54 -27.01
CA VAL A 168 1.11 5.64 -27.18
C VAL A 168 -0.23 5.32 -26.51
N ASN A 169 -0.78 4.12 -26.72
CA ASN A 169 -2.07 3.71 -26.17
C ASN A 169 -1.96 2.75 -24.99
N GLY A 170 -0.82 2.09 -24.81
CA GLY A 170 -0.68 1.06 -23.79
C GLY A 170 -1.47 -0.21 -24.10
N SER A 171 -1.48 -1.12 -23.14
CA SER A 171 -2.25 -2.36 -23.20
C SER A 171 -2.38 -2.94 -21.80
N SER A 172 -3.53 -3.53 -21.50
CA SER A 172 -3.73 -4.33 -20.29
C SER A 172 -4.24 -5.71 -20.64
N GLY A 173 -3.70 -6.75 -20.01
CA GLY A 173 -4.05 -8.13 -20.31
C GLY A 173 -3.58 -9.10 -19.24
N ILE A 174 -4.41 -10.11 -18.96
CA ILE A 174 -4.10 -11.19 -18.02
C ILE A 174 -4.03 -12.48 -18.83
N ALA A 175 -2.87 -13.12 -18.86
CA ALA A 175 -2.62 -14.38 -19.53
C ALA A 175 -2.61 -15.54 -18.52
N VAL A 176 -2.11 -16.71 -18.93
CA VAL A 176 -1.86 -17.82 -18.00
C VAL A 176 -0.46 -17.64 -17.40
N GLY A 177 -0.39 -17.40 -16.08
CA GLY A 177 0.88 -17.25 -15.36
C GLY A 177 1.59 -15.90 -15.51
N MET A 178 0.99 -14.93 -16.21
CA MET A 178 1.56 -13.58 -16.38
C MET A 178 0.48 -12.56 -16.69
N ALA A 179 0.83 -11.28 -16.54
CA ALA A 179 -0.01 -10.15 -16.90
C ALA A 179 0.82 -9.05 -17.55
N THR A 180 0.15 -8.11 -18.21
CA THR A 180 0.73 -6.89 -18.76
C THR A 180 -0.17 -5.71 -18.43
N ASN A 181 0.43 -4.57 -18.11
CA ASN A 181 -0.23 -3.31 -17.86
C ASN A 181 0.70 -2.16 -18.22
N ILE A 182 0.60 -1.69 -19.46
CA ILE A 182 1.44 -0.64 -20.06
C ILE A 182 0.60 0.63 -20.09
N PRO A 183 1.04 1.72 -19.44
CA PRO A 183 0.29 2.98 -19.46
C PRO A 183 0.43 3.69 -20.82
N PRO A 184 -0.56 4.50 -21.22
CA PRO A 184 -0.48 5.35 -22.41
C PRO A 184 0.51 6.51 -22.24
N HIS A 185 1.00 7.04 -23.35
CA HIS A 185 1.96 8.15 -23.38
C HIS A 185 1.58 9.17 -24.46
N ASN A 186 2.10 10.39 -24.33
CA ASN A 186 1.94 11.42 -25.35
C ASN A 186 2.70 11.03 -26.62
N LEU A 187 2.03 11.09 -27.78
CA LEU A 187 2.61 10.71 -29.07
C LEU A 187 3.83 11.57 -29.44
N GLY A 188 3.77 12.87 -29.19
CA GLY A 188 4.87 13.79 -29.52
C GLY A 188 6.15 13.44 -28.76
N GLU A 189 6.02 13.16 -27.47
CA GLU A 189 7.14 12.74 -26.61
C GLU A 189 7.70 11.37 -27.01
N VAL A 190 6.83 10.40 -27.31
CA VAL A 190 7.26 9.07 -27.79
C VAL A 190 8.01 9.20 -29.12
N VAL A 191 7.52 10.01 -30.06
CA VAL A 191 8.22 10.24 -31.33
C VAL A 191 9.57 10.92 -31.10
N ASP A 192 9.66 11.90 -30.21
CA ASP A 192 10.93 12.55 -29.88
C ASP A 192 11.94 11.55 -29.30
N ALA A 193 11.49 10.66 -28.41
CA ALA A 193 12.31 9.57 -27.88
C ALA A 193 12.73 8.58 -28.98
N CYS A 194 11.82 8.19 -29.89
CA CYS A 194 12.15 7.35 -31.04
C CYS A 194 13.20 8.00 -31.94
N LEU A 195 13.06 9.29 -32.25
CA LEU A 195 14.03 10.03 -33.07
C LEU A 195 15.40 10.12 -32.38
N HIS A 196 15.43 10.31 -31.06
CA HIS A 196 16.67 10.33 -30.28
C HIS A 196 17.38 8.97 -30.31
N VAL A 197 16.65 7.87 -30.03
CA VAL A 197 17.21 6.51 -30.07
C VAL A 197 17.63 6.12 -31.50
N LEU A 198 16.89 6.56 -32.52
CA LEU A 198 17.24 6.33 -33.92
C LEU A 198 18.57 7.00 -34.30
N ALA A 199 18.80 8.23 -33.81
CA ALA A 199 20.03 8.97 -34.04
C ALA A 199 21.20 8.48 -33.16
N GLN A 200 20.91 8.03 -31.93
CA GLN A 200 21.89 7.59 -30.93
C GLN A 200 21.46 6.25 -30.29
N PRO A 201 21.69 5.10 -30.95
CA PRO A 201 21.21 3.80 -30.46
C PRO A 201 21.75 3.41 -29.08
N HIS A 202 22.96 3.86 -28.75
CA HIS A 202 23.63 3.57 -27.48
C HIS A 202 23.37 4.63 -26.40
N CYS A 203 22.36 5.49 -26.56
CA CYS A 203 22.01 6.50 -25.54
C CYS A 203 21.64 5.84 -24.21
N ALA A 204 21.88 6.56 -23.13
CA ALA A 204 21.47 6.12 -21.80
C ALA A 204 19.95 6.21 -21.66
N ILE A 205 19.35 5.32 -20.87
CA ILE A 205 17.90 5.34 -20.65
C ILE A 205 17.41 6.65 -20.01
N GLU A 206 18.26 7.33 -19.22
CA GLU A 206 17.92 8.62 -18.62
C GLU A 206 17.68 9.72 -19.67
N GLU A 207 18.27 9.60 -20.86
CA GLU A 207 17.99 10.53 -21.97
C GLU A 207 16.60 10.31 -22.55
N VAL A 208 16.17 9.05 -22.63
CA VAL A 208 14.80 8.68 -23.03
C VAL A 208 13.79 9.16 -21.99
N ILE A 209 14.06 8.97 -20.71
CA ILE A 209 13.19 9.43 -19.60
C ILE A 209 13.06 10.95 -19.59
N LYS A 210 14.09 11.71 -19.98
CA LYS A 210 13.98 13.18 -20.11
C LYS A 210 13.00 13.61 -21.20
N LEU A 211 12.91 12.86 -22.29
CA LEU A 211 12.00 13.14 -23.40
C LEU A 211 10.57 12.64 -23.10
N MET A 212 10.46 11.57 -22.32
CA MET A 212 9.20 10.97 -21.87
C MET A 212 9.15 10.93 -20.33
N PRO A 213 8.87 12.06 -19.65
CA PRO A 213 8.98 12.15 -18.20
C PRO A 213 7.95 11.29 -17.45
N ALA A 214 6.74 11.14 -18.00
CA ALA A 214 5.68 10.34 -17.39
C ALA A 214 4.62 9.90 -18.41
N PRO A 215 3.75 8.94 -18.04
CA PRO A 215 2.58 8.59 -18.83
C PRO A 215 1.65 9.78 -19.12
N ASP A 216 0.77 9.65 -20.10
CA ASP A 216 -0.27 10.64 -20.42
C ASP A 216 -1.62 9.95 -20.56
N PHE A 217 -2.50 10.18 -19.59
CA PHE A 217 -3.78 9.47 -19.52
C PHE A 217 -4.89 10.21 -20.28
N PRO A 218 -5.83 9.50 -20.91
CA PRO A 218 -6.94 10.12 -21.63
C PRO A 218 -7.85 10.99 -20.74
N THR A 219 -7.99 10.62 -19.47
CA THR A 219 -8.82 11.31 -18.46
C THR A 219 -8.08 12.46 -17.76
N ALA A 220 -6.91 12.86 -18.25
CA ALA A 220 -6.05 13.89 -17.66
C ALA A 220 -5.62 13.55 -16.21
N GLY A 221 -5.97 14.37 -15.23
CA GLY A 221 -5.59 14.20 -13.83
C GLY A 221 -4.14 14.58 -13.52
N ILE A 222 -3.73 14.31 -12.28
CA ILE A 222 -2.43 14.69 -11.74
C ILE A 222 -1.60 13.44 -11.45
N ILE A 223 -0.42 13.33 -12.06
CA ILE A 223 0.59 12.34 -11.73
C ILE A 223 1.39 12.86 -10.53
N TYR A 224 1.30 12.16 -9.41
CA TYR A 224 1.84 12.60 -8.13
C TYR A 224 3.12 11.83 -7.78
N GLY A 225 4.27 12.44 -8.09
CA GLY A 225 5.60 11.87 -7.91
C GLY A 225 6.07 11.00 -9.08
N LEU A 226 7.37 11.02 -9.34
CA LEU A 226 8.00 10.34 -10.48
C LEU A 226 8.85 9.12 -10.13
N GLY A 227 9.12 8.87 -8.84
CA GLY A 227 10.01 7.78 -8.41
C GLY A 227 9.61 6.41 -8.97
N GLY A 228 8.34 6.03 -8.80
CA GLY A 228 7.81 4.75 -9.30
C GLY A 228 7.61 4.71 -10.82
N VAL A 229 7.45 5.87 -11.47
CA VAL A 229 7.35 5.99 -12.94
C VAL A 229 8.71 5.68 -13.56
N HIS A 230 9.76 6.36 -13.08
CA HIS A 230 11.11 6.18 -13.60
C HIS A 230 11.66 4.78 -13.30
N GLU A 231 11.30 4.19 -12.15
CA GLU A 231 11.58 2.77 -11.87
C GLU A 231 10.93 1.86 -12.93
N GLY A 232 9.64 2.08 -13.22
CA GLY A 232 8.91 1.37 -14.27
C GLY A 232 9.59 1.49 -15.63
N TYR A 233 10.00 2.68 -16.04
CA TYR A 233 10.72 2.88 -17.30
C TYR A 233 12.05 2.14 -17.38
N ARG A 234 12.78 2.01 -16.27
CA ARG A 234 14.06 1.30 -16.22
C ARG A 234 13.94 -0.21 -16.21
N THR A 235 12.96 -0.75 -15.49
CA THR A 235 12.92 -2.19 -15.19
C THR A 235 11.77 -2.91 -15.89
N GLY A 236 10.80 -2.18 -16.43
CA GLY A 236 9.53 -2.72 -16.89
C GLY A 236 8.47 -2.82 -15.79
N ARG A 237 8.82 -2.64 -14.51
CA ARG A 237 7.89 -2.71 -13.36
C ARG A 237 7.97 -1.49 -12.47
N GLY A 238 6.82 -0.90 -12.15
CA GLY A 238 6.76 0.32 -11.37
C GLY A 238 5.34 0.71 -11.01
N ARG A 239 5.16 1.94 -10.54
CA ARG A 239 3.82 2.46 -10.21
C ARG A 239 3.69 3.95 -10.48
N VAL A 240 2.48 4.35 -10.87
CA VAL A 240 2.10 5.74 -11.07
C VAL A 240 0.99 6.07 -10.09
N VAL A 241 1.19 7.06 -9.24
CA VAL A 241 0.13 7.57 -8.37
C VAL A 241 -0.61 8.65 -9.14
N MET A 242 -1.92 8.50 -9.28
CA MET A 242 -2.79 9.42 -9.99
C MET A 242 -3.75 10.07 -8.99
N ARG A 243 -3.89 11.39 -9.03
CA ARG A 243 -4.87 12.15 -8.25
C ARG A 243 -5.88 12.82 -9.18
N ALA A 244 -7.10 12.92 -8.69
CA ALA A 244 -8.15 13.73 -9.27
C ALA A 244 -7.75 15.21 -9.29
N ARG A 245 -8.23 15.96 -10.28
CA ARG A 245 -8.12 17.43 -10.29
C ARG A 245 -9.28 18.02 -9.50
N THR A 246 -8.95 18.86 -8.53
CA THR A 246 -9.95 19.45 -7.63
C THR A 246 -9.65 20.91 -7.31
N HIS A 247 -10.69 21.71 -7.07
CA HIS A 247 -10.60 23.04 -6.47
C HIS A 247 -11.72 23.27 -5.44
N PHE A 248 -11.67 24.41 -4.76
CA PHE A 248 -12.67 24.81 -3.76
C PHE A 248 -13.55 25.94 -4.29
N GLU A 249 -14.85 25.86 -4.02
CA GLU A 249 -15.83 26.91 -4.33
C GLU A 249 -16.66 27.25 -3.08
N GLU A 250 -17.16 28.49 -3.00
CA GLU A 250 -18.12 28.89 -1.97
C GLU A 250 -19.55 28.54 -2.42
N VAL A 251 -20.34 27.98 -1.51
CA VAL A 251 -21.73 27.55 -1.78
C VAL A 251 -22.70 28.32 -0.89
N GLY A 252 -23.70 28.97 -1.51
CA GLY A 252 -24.74 29.74 -0.81
C GLY A 252 -24.30 31.17 -0.46
N ARG A 253 -24.92 31.78 0.58
CA ARG A 253 -24.63 33.16 1.03
C ARG A 253 -23.31 33.28 1.84
N GLY A 254 -22.24 32.59 1.43
CA GLY A 254 -20.87 32.75 1.97
C GLY A 254 -20.49 31.93 3.20
N ASP A 255 -21.35 31.00 3.65
CA ASP A 255 -21.15 30.29 4.93
C ASP A 255 -20.63 28.85 4.76
N ARG A 256 -20.57 28.33 3.53
CA ARG A 256 -20.19 26.94 3.22
C ARG A 256 -19.25 26.88 2.04
N GLN A 257 -18.40 25.86 2.03
CA GLN A 257 -17.48 25.57 0.93
C GLN A 257 -17.79 24.20 0.35
N ALA A 258 -17.41 23.97 -0.91
CA ALA A 258 -17.47 22.69 -1.56
C ALA A 258 -16.13 22.35 -2.19
N VAL A 259 -15.83 21.05 -2.25
CA VAL A 259 -14.78 20.49 -3.09
C VAL A 259 -15.40 20.14 -4.43
N ILE A 260 -14.84 20.68 -5.49
CA ILE A 260 -15.22 20.37 -6.86
C ILE A 260 -14.19 19.40 -7.43
N VAL A 261 -14.65 18.36 -8.10
CA VAL A 261 -13.81 17.41 -8.83
C VAL A 261 -14.09 17.55 -10.32
N ASP A 262 -13.08 18.01 -11.06
CA ASP A 262 -13.17 18.25 -12.51
C ASP A 262 -12.66 17.07 -13.34
N GLU A 263 -11.67 16.33 -12.82
CA GLU A 263 -11.03 15.21 -13.52
C GLU A 263 -10.81 14.04 -12.56
N LEU A 264 -11.00 12.81 -13.04
CA LEU A 264 -10.82 11.59 -12.26
C LEU A 264 -9.55 10.85 -12.69
N PRO A 265 -8.94 10.05 -11.78
CA PRO A 265 -7.88 9.14 -12.17
C PRO A 265 -8.33 8.16 -13.25
N TYR A 266 -7.36 7.69 -14.04
CA TYR A 266 -7.62 6.77 -15.16
C TYR A 266 -8.28 5.47 -14.68
N GLN A 267 -9.29 5.00 -15.44
CA GLN A 267 -10.07 3.79 -15.16
C GLN A 267 -10.91 3.82 -13.86
N VAL A 268 -11.11 4.99 -13.26
CA VAL A 268 -12.05 5.14 -12.13
C VAL A 268 -13.47 5.33 -12.64
N ASN A 269 -14.38 4.48 -12.19
CA ASN A 269 -15.80 4.62 -12.45
C ASN A 269 -16.42 5.70 -11.55
N LYS A 270 -16.97 6.76 -12.14
CA LYS A 270 -17.50 7.92 -11.41
C LYS A 270 -18.62 7.55 -10.45
N LYS A 271 -19.58 6.73 -10.89
CA LYS A 271 -20.74 6.32 -10.09
C LYS A 271 -20.31 5.50 -8.86
N ALA A 272 -19.44 4.51 -9.05
CA ALA A 272 -18.93 3.67 -7.97
C ALA A 272 -18.12 4.48 -6.95
N LEU A 273 -17.35 5.47 -7.40
CA LEU A 273 -16.64 6.40 -6.52
C LEU A 273 -17.62 7.20 -5.64
N LEU A 274 -18.69 7.76 -6.24
CA LEU A 274 -19.68 8.55 -5.51
C LEU A 274 -20.44 7.70 -4.48
N GLU A 275 -20.84 6.49 -4.85
CA GLU A 275 -21.44 5.52 -3.93
C GLU A 275 -20.49 5.22 -2.76
N ARG A 276 -19.20 5.04 -3.04
CA ARG A 276 -18.19 4.79 -2.02
C ARG A 276 -18.00 5.98 -1.05
N ILE A 277 -18.00 7.21 -1.56
CA ILE A 277 -17.93 8.40 -0.70
C ILE A 277 -19.18 8.46 0.21
N ALA A 278 -20.36 8.22 -0.34
CA ALA A 278 -21.62 8.22 0.42
C ALA A 278 -21.64 7.15 1.53
N GLU A 279 -21.12 5.95 1.26
CA GLU A 279 -20.93 4.89 2.26
C GLU A 279 -20.04 5.36 3.41
N LEU A 280 -18.87 5.95 3.11
CA LEU A 280 -17.91 6.40 4.12
C LEU A 280 -18.48 7.50 5.02
N VAL A 281 -19.29 8.41 4.45
CA VAL A 281 -20.01 9.44 5.21
C VAL A 281 -21.08 8.81 6.12
N THR A 282 -21.83 7.84 5.60
CA THR A 282 -22.89 7.14 6.36
C THR A 282 -22.31 6.33 7.53
N GLU A 283 -21.17 5.67 7.31
CA GLU A 283 -20.44 4.90 8.33
C GLU A 283 -19.66 5.78 9.33
N LYS A 284 -19.68 7.11 9.17
CA LYS A 284 -18.90 8.08 9.96
C LYS A 284 -17.39 7.82 9.93
N LYS A 285 -16.87 7.31 8.81
CA LYS A 285 -15.43 7.19 8.55
C LYS A 285 -14.86 8.43 7.86
N LEU A 286 -15.71 9.13 7.10
CA LEU A 286 -15.44 10.43 6.52
C LEU A 286 -16.38 11.46 7.14
N GLU A 287 -15.82 12.40 7.91
CA GLU A 287 -16.57 13.51 8.50
C GLU A 287 -16.45 14.78 7.64
N GLY A 288 -17.19 15.83 7.99
CA GLY A 288 -17.14 17.13 7.29
C GLY A 288 -17.90 17.24 5.97
N VAL A 289 -18.38 16.15 5.37
CA VAL A 289 -19.24 16.19 4.15
C VAL A 289 -20.71 16.33 4.53
N SER A 290 -21.44 17.24 3.88
CA SER A 290 -22.88 17.44 4.06
C SER A 290 -23.73 16.88 2.93
N ASP A 291 -23.29 17.04 1.68
CA ASP A 291 -24.04 16.61 0.49
C ASP A 291 -23.07 16.28 -0.66
N ILE A 292 -23.52 15.45 -1.61
CA ILE A 292 -22.75 15.03 -2.79
C ILE A 292 -23.67 15.13 -4.01
N ARG A 293 -23.25 15.87 -5.04
CA ARG A 293 -24.01 16.07 -6.28
C ARG A 293 -23.14 15.85 -7.50
N ASP A 294 -23.72 15.28 -8.54
CA ASP A 294 -23.11 15.20 -9.87
C ASP A 294 -23.76 16.24 -10.78
N GLU A 295 -23.00 17.28 -11.13
CA GLU A 295 -23.38 18.37 -12.02
C GLU A 295 -22.70 18.25 -13.40
N SER A 296 -22.20 17.05 -13.73
CA SER A 296 -21.55 16.79 -15.02
C SER A 296 -22.52 17.02 -16.18
N ASP A 297 -22.06 17.72 -17.21
CA ASP A 297 -22.84 18.02 -18.41
C ASP A 297 -22.00 17.92 -19.70
N ARG A 298 -22.48 18.49 -20.80
CA ARG A 298 -21.75 18.47 -22.08
C ARG A 298 -20.48 19.34 -22.08
N SER A 299 -20.33 20.24 -21.11
CA SER A 299 -19.16 21.11 -20.97
C SER A 299 -18.01 20.46 -20.19
N GLY A 300 -18.30 19.40 -19.44
CA GLY A 300 -17.28 18.64 -18.72
C GLY A 300 -17.84 17.89 -17.52
N MET A 301 -16.98 17.12 -16.88
CA MET A 301 -17.29 16.48 -15.60
C MET A 301 -17.23 17.50 -14.48
N ARG A 302 -18.21 17.43 -13.56
CA ARG A 302 -18.26 18.30 -12.38
C ARG A 302 -18.96 17.58 -11.24
N VAL A 303 -18.18 17.07 -10.30
CA VAL A 303 -18.71 16.50 -9.06
C VAL A 303 -18.56 17.49 -7.92
N VAL A 304 -19.64 17.74 -7.19
CA VAL A 304 -19.70 18.72 -6.10
C VAL A 304 -19.86 18.00 -4.77
N ILE A 305 -18.88 18.16 -3.88
CA ILE A 305 -18.91 17.63 -2.50
C ILE A 305 -19.06 18.83 -1.56
N GLU A 306 -20.28 19.08 -1.09
CA GLU A 306 -20.57 20.18 -0.18
C GLU A 306 -20.11 19.84 1.24
N LEU A 307 -19.42 20.79 1.89
CA LEU A 307 -18.87 20.62 3.23
C LEU A 307 -19.80 21.21 4.29
N LYS A 308 -19.75 20.62 5.50
CA LYS A 308 -20.43 21.17 6.68
C LYS A 308 -19.83 22.55 7.02
N ARG A 309 -20.66 23.39 7.67
CA ARG A 309 -20.25 24.74 8.07
C ARG A 309 -19.07 24.70 9.04
N GLY A 310 -18.02 25.45 8.74
CA GLY A 310 -16.84 25.60 9.60
C GLY A 310 -15.76 24.52 9.43
N GLU A 311 -15.94 23.59 8.49
CA GLU A 311 -14.91 22.61 8.14
C GLU A 311 -13.79 23.26 7.31
N ILE A 312 -12.59 22.70 7.41
CA ILE A 312 -11.43 23.12 6.63
C ILE A 312 -11.37 22.26 5.36
N PRO A 313 -11.58 22.82 4.15
CA PRO A 313 -11.68 22.02 2.92
C PRO A 313 -10.47 21.13 2.64
N GLU A 314 -9.26 21.64 2.91
CA GLU A 314 -8.00 20.92 2.69
C GLU A 314 -7.94 19.61 3.52
N VAL A 315 -8.42 19.64 4.77
CA VAL A 315 -8.43 18.47 5.65
C VAL A 315 -9.41 17.41 5.13
N VAL A 316 -10.59 17.83 4.65
CA VAL A 316 -11.57 16.90 4.08
C VAL A 316 -11.06 16.32 2.76
N LEU A 317 -10.45 17.14 1.90
CA LEU A 317 -9.84 16.71 0.65
C LEU A 317 -8.71 15.69 0.86
N ASN A 318 -7.84 15.91 1.84
CA ASN A 318 -6.80 14.94 2.20
C ASN A 318 -7.38 13.61 2.69
N ASN A 319 -8.47 13.65 3.46
CA ASN A 319 -9.20 12.44 3.84
C ASN A 319 -9.84 11.74 2.63
N LEU A 320 -10.42 12.50 1.70
CA LEU A 320 -10.98 11.99 0.45
C LEU A 320 -9.90 11.27 -0.38
N PHE A 321 -8.73 11.86 -0.59
CA PHE A 321 -7.63 11.19 -1.30
C PHE A 321 -7.16 9.91 -0.60
N LYS A 322 -7.11 9.91 0.74
CA LYS A 322 -6.61 8.75 1.50
C LYS A 322 -7.59 7.58 1.55
N GLN A 323 -8.89 7.86 1.51
CA GLN A 323 -9.93 6.87 1.76
C GLN A 323 -10.72 6.46 0.49
N THR A 324 -10.51 7.13 -0.64
CA THR A 324 -11.30 6.95 -1.87
C THR A 324 -10.41 6.88 -3.12
N GLN A 325 -11.00 6.51 -4.26
CA GLN A 325 -10.31 6.42 -5.55
C GLN A 325 -10.11 7.79 -6.22
N LEU A 326 -10.35 8.91 -5.50
CA LEU A 326 -9.86 10.22 -5.94
C LEU A 326 -8.33 10.28 -5.98
N GLN A 327 -7.65 9.37 -5.28
CA GLN A 327 -6.27 9.02 -5.54
C GLN A 327 -6.19 7.51 -5.80
N ASP A 328 -5.61 7.09 -6.92
CA ASP A 328 -5.43 5.68 -7.25
C ASP A 328 -4.00 5.41 -7.76
N THR A 329 -3.63 4.14 -7.86
CA THR A 329 -2.31 3.71 -8.31
C THR A 329 -2.40 2.82 -9.54
N PHE A 330 -1.76 3.24 -10.63
CA PHE A 330 -1.55 2.40 -11.80
C PHE A 330 -0.27 1.59 -11.66
N GLY A 331 -0.37 0.25 -11.62
CA GLY A 331 0.79 -0.64 -11.61
C GLY A 331 1.36 -0.83 -13.01
N ILE A 332 2.59 -0.36 -13.26
CA ILE A 332 3.31 -0.56 -14.52
C ILE A 332 3.85 -2.00 -14.56
N ASN A 333 3.53 -2.74 -15.62
CA ASN A 333 4.10 -4.05 -15.92
C ASN A 333 4.21 -4.23 -17.43
N MET A 334 5.39 -3.93 -17.99
CA MET A 334 5.63 -3.87 -19.44
C MET A 334 6.04 -5.21 -20.03
N VAL A 335 5.09 -6.16 -20.07
CA VAL A 335 5.26 -7.46 -20.72
C VAL A 335 4.63 -7.44 -22.11
N ALA A 336 5.41 -7.80 -23.13
CA ALA A 336 4.95 -7.92 -24.52
C ALA A 336 5.58 -9.15 -25.19
N LEU A 337 5.00 -9.59 -26.32
CA LEU A 337 5.57 -10.66 -27.12
C LEU A 337 6.70 -10.10 -28.00
N VAL A 338 7.89 -10.68 -27.86
CA VAL A 338 9.05 -10.46 -28.74
C VAL A 338 9.33 -11.81 -29.39
N ASP A 339 9.24 -11.89 -30.71
CA ASP A 339 9.41 -13.14 -31.47
C ASP A 339 8.54 -14.29 -30.95
N GLY A 340 7.30 -13.97 -30.56
CA GLY A 340 6.33 -14.94 -30.03
C GLY A 340 6.56 -15.34 -28.56
N GLN A 341 7.56 -14.77 -27.87
CA GLN A 341 7.86 -15.06 -26.47
C GLN A 341 7.54 -13.87 -25.56
N PRO A 342 6.89 -14.08 -24.41
CA PRO A 342 6.62 -13.02 -23.45
C PRO A 342 7.92 -12.55 -22.79
N ARG A 343 8.21 -11.25 -22.86
CA ARG A 343 9.36 -10.63 -22.22
C ARG A 343 8.96 -9.39 -21.46
N LEU A 344 9.56 -9.19 -20.29
CA LEU A 344 9.53 -7.93 -19.56
C LEU A 344 10.53 -6.96 -20.20
N LEU A 345 10.09 -5.75 -20.51
CA LEU A 345 10.86 -4.77 -21.27
C LEU A 345 10.87 -3.42 -20.58
N SER A 346 12.01 -2.73 -20.62
CA SER A 346 12.13 -1.32 -20.32
C SER A 346 11.52 -0.45 -21.43
N VAL A 347 11.31 0.84 -21.16
CA VAL A 347 10.75 1.76 -22.17
C VAL A 347 11.69 1.89 -23.39
N LYS A 348 13.01 1.81 -23.17
CA LYS A 348 14.01 1.88 -24.24
C LYS A 348 13.92 0.65 -25.15
N GLU A 349 13.82 -0.53 -24.56
CA GLU A 349 13.71 -1.78 -25.34
C GLU A 349 12.42 -1.82 -26.19
N LEU A 350 11.32 -1.25 -25.69
CA LEU A 350 10.08 -1.09 -26.47
C LEU A 350 10.29 -0.19 -27.70
N ILE A 351 11.01 0.94 -27.54
CA ILE A 351 11.35 1.85 -28.63
C ILE A 351 12.30 1.17 -29.63
N GLU A 352 13.32 0.46 -29.14
CA GLU A 352 14.28 -0.26 -29.98
C GLU A 352 13.58 -1.34 -30.83
N ALA A 353 12.65 -2.09 -30.23
CA ALA A 353 11.86 -3.10 -30.94
C ALA A 353 10.97 -2.48 -32.03
N PHE A 354 10.32 -1.35 -31.74
CA PHE A 354 9.54 -0.61 -32.75
C PHE A 354 10.41 -0.07 -33.88
N ILE A 355 11.58 0.51 -33.58
CA ILE A 355 12.53 0.98 -34.61
C ILE A 355 13.03 -0.18 -35.46
N SER A 356 13.32 -1.33 -34.85
CA SER A 356 13.73 -2.54 -35.58
C SER A 356 12.65 -2.99 -36.55
N HIS A 357 11.39 -3.03 -36.12
CA HIS A 357 10.24 -3.33 -36.98
C HIS A 357 10.11 -2.33 -38.14
N ARG A 358 10.25 -1.02 -37.87
CA ARG A 358 10.23 0.00 -38.93
C ARG A 358 11.34 -0.19 -39.96
N ARG A 359 12.54 -0.56 -39.53
CA ARG A 359 13.67 -0.86 -40.44
C ARG A 359 13.38 -2.06 -41.32
N GLU A 360 12.82 -3.13 -40.75
CA GLU A 360 12.43 -4.31 -41.52
C GLU A 360 11.35 -3.96 -42.55
N VAL A 361 10.27 -3.31 -42.13
CA VAL A 361 9.16 -2.89 -43.01
C VAL A 361 9.65 -1.99 -44.13
N ALA A 362 10.47 -0.97 -43.83
CA ALA A 362 11.01 -0.06 -44.84
C ALA A 362 11.93 -0.79 -45.83
N THR A 363 12.74 -1.75 -45.35
CA THR A 363 13.62 -2.55 -46.20
C THR A 363 12.81 -3.47 -47.11
N ARG A 364 11.84 -4.22 -46.57
CA ARG A 364 10.96 -5.11 -47.35
C ARG A 364 10.17 -4.34 -48.40
N ARG A 365 9.62 -3.18 -48.05
CA ARG A 365 8.96 -2.27 -49.00
C ARG A 365 9.89 -1.87 -50.13
N THR A 366 11.13 -1.46 -49.80
CA THR A 366 12.12 -1.04 -50.80
C THR A 366 12.53 -2.19 -51.71
N VAL A 367 12.68 -3.41 -51.17
CA VAL A 367 12.95 -4.64 -51.95
C VAL A 367 11.77 -4.98 -52.87
N TYR A 368 10.54 -4.89 -52.38
CA TYR A 368 9.33 -5.10 -53.18
C TYR A 368 9.24 -4.10 -54.32
N ASP A 369 9.38 -2.80 -54.02
CA ASP A 369 9.32 -1.72 -55.01
C ASP A 369 10.47 -1.89 -56.04
N LEU A 370 11.66 -2.34 -55.61
CA LEU A 370 12.78 -2.65 -56.51
C LEU A 370 12.47 -3.85 -57.42
N ARG A 371 11.90 -4.93 -56.88
CA ARG A 371 11.51 -6.10 -57.67
C ARG A 371 10.46 -5.72 -58.72
N LYS A 372 9.43 -4.96 -58.32
CA LYS A 372 8.40 -4.46 -59.24
C LYS A 372 8.94 -3.49 -60.28
N ALA A 373 9.86 -2.61 -59.88
CA ALA A 373 10.53 -1.69 -60.80
C ALA A 373 11.39 -2.46 -61.82
N ARG A 374 12.12 -3.51 -61.40
CA ARG A 374 12.89 -4.40 -62.32
C ARG A 374 11.99 -5.17 -63.27
N GLU A 375 10.89 -5.77 -62.80
CA GLU A 375 9.90 -6.43 -63.65
C GLU A 375 9.33 -5.46 -64.71
N ARG A 376 8.93 -4.26 -64.29
CA ARG A 376 8.41 -3.22 -65.19
C ARG A 376 9.49 -2.72 -66.16
N GLY A 377 10.69 -2.48 -65.64
CA GLY A 377 11.86 -2.05 -66.41
C GLY A 377 12.22 -3.05 -67.50
N HIS A 378 12.20 -4.35 -67.19
CA HIS A 378 12.44 -5.44 -68.14
C HIS A 378 11.43 -5.43 -69.30
N VAL A 379 10.15 -5.26 -69.00
CA VAL A 379 9.12 -5.14 -70.06
C VAL A 379 9.36 -3.88 -70.92
N LEU A 380 9.57 -2.73 -70.28
CA LEU A 380 9.82 -1.45 -70.97
C LEU A 380 11.09 -1.48 -71.83
N GLU A 381 12.12 -2.19 -71.39
CA GLU A 381 13.36 -2.41 -72.13
C GLU A 381 13.11 -3.18 -73.44
N GLY A 382 12.33 -4.27 -73.38
CA GLY A 382 11.91 -5.01 -74.58
C GLY A 382 11.07 -4.16 -75.53
N LEU A 383 10.14 -3.35 -75.00
CA LEU A 383 9.36 -2.41 -75.80
C LEU A 383 10.25 -1.32 -76.43
N ALA A 384 11.23 -0.80 -75.71
CA ALA A 384 12.17 0.19 -76.22
C ALA A 384 13.07 -0.38 -77.34
N VAL A 385 13.48 -1.65 -77.23
CA VAL A 385 14.17 -2.39 -78.30
C VAL A 385 13.26 -2.54 -79.52
N ALA A 386 12.01 -2.97 -79.34
CA ALA A 386 11.07 -3.09 -80.45
C ALA A 386 10.76 -1.73 -81.12
N LEU A 387 10.65 -0.65 -80.34
CA LEU A 387 10.43 0.71 -80.82
C LEU A 387 11.65 1.31 -81.54
N SER A 388 12.84 0.78 -81.29
CA SER A 388 14.05 1.14 -82.02
C SER A 388 14.17 0.39 -83.36
N ASN A 389 13.43 -0.72 -83.52
CA ASN A 389 13.48 -1.63 -84.67
C ASN A 389 12.08 -1.92 -85.25
N VAL A 390 11.15 -0.95 -85.22
CA VAL A 390 9.72 -1.14 -85.50
C VAL A 390 9.46 -1.83 -86.84
N ASP A 391 10.13 -1.37 -87.90
CA ASP A 391 9.90 -1.89 -89.25
C ASP A 391 10.31 -3.37 -89.37
N GLU A 392 11.43 -3.75 -88.76
CA GLU A 392 11.93 -5.12 -88.74
C GLU A 392 11.04 -6.05 -87.91
N VAL A 393 10.57 -5.58 -86.75
CA VAL A 393 9.64 -6.31 -85.88
C VAL A 393 8.29 -6.53 -86.59
N ILE A 394 7.73 -5.49 -87.24
CA ILE A 394 6.47 -5.61 -88.00
C ILE A 394 6.63 -6.57 -89.18
N ALA A 395 7.74 -6.49 -89.92
CA ALA A 395 8.01 -7.38 -91.04
C ALA A 395 8.10 -8.85 -90.60
N LEU A 396 8.76 -9.11 -89.46
CA LEU A 396 8.87 -10.45 -88.86
C LEU A 396 7.49 -10.97 -88.45
N ILE A 397 6.70 -10.18 -87.73
CA ILE A 397 5.34 -10.56 -87.27
C ILE A 397 4.43 -10.85 -88.47
N LYS A 398 4.48 -10.04 -89.53
CA LYS A 398 3.70 -10.25 -90.76
C LYS A 398 4.07 -11.53 -91.51
N LYS A 399 5.33 -11.99 -91.41
CA LYS A 399 5.84 -13.18 -92.09
C LYS A 399 5.51 -14.47 -91.33
N ALA A 400 5.36 -14.40 -90.01
CA ALA A 400 5.07 -15.55 -89.17
C ALA A 400 3.63 -16.07 -89.38
N ALA A 401 3.46 -17.40 -89.44
CA ALA A 401 2.15 -18.02 -89.65
C ALA A 401 1.26 -17.98 -88.40
N THR A 402 1.86 -17.99 -87.21
CA THR A 402 1.16 -17.94 -85.92
C THR A 402 1.85 -16.98 -84.94
N PRO A 403 1.14 -16.46 -83.92
CA PRO A 403 1.76 -15.67 -82.86
C PRO A 403 2.87 -16.42 -82.10
N ALA A 404 2.72 -17.74 -81.94
CA ALA A 404 3.74 -18.57 -81.30
C ALA A 404 5.03 -18.65 -82.14
N ASP A 405 4.91 -18.71 -83.47
CA ASP A 405 6.07 -18.68 -84.37
C ASP A 405 6.71 -17.28 -84.39
N ALA A 406 5.90 -16.21 -84.38
CA ALA A 406 6.40 -14.83 -84.27
C ALA A 406 7.21 -14.62 -82.98
N LYS A 407 6.68 -15.11 -81.85
CA LYS A 407 7.35 -15.04 -80.55
C LYS A 407 8.70 -15.77 -80.55
N ARG A 408 8.72 -17.00 -81.08
CA ARG A 408 9.95 -17.82 -81.20
C ARG A 408 11.00 -17.13 -82.07
N GLU A 409 10.59 -16.56 -83.20
CA GLU A 409 11.47 -15.82 -84.10
C GLU A 409 12.01 -14.53 -83.47
N LEU A 410 11.18 -13.76 -82.75
CA LEU A 410 11.60 -12.56 -82.02
C LEU A 410 12.69 -12.86 -80.99
N MET A 411 12.57 -13.98 -80.28
CA MET A 411 13.53 -14.43 -79.26
C MET A 411 14.81 -15.03 -79.86
N SER A 412 14.77 -15.54 -81.10
CA SER A 412 15.91 -16.23 -81.73
C SER A 412 16.99 -15.30 -82.30
N ARG A 413 16.75 -13.99 -82.33
CA ARG A 413 17.61 -12.99 -82.97
C ARG A 413 18.13 -11.99 -81.94
N SER A 414 19.34 -11.49 -82.19
CA SER A 414 19.87 -10.32 -81.48
C SER A 414 19.39 -9.03 -82.14
N TRP A 415 19.07 -8.05 -81.31
CA TRP A 415 18.54 -6.73 -81.71
C TRP A 415 19.49 -5.61 -81.29
N ARG A 416 19.43 -4.46 -81.97
CA ARG A 416 20.24 -3.28 -81.58
C ARG A 416 19.34 -2.17 -81.05
N SER A 417 19.70 -1.59 -79.91
CA SER A 417 18.98 -0.46 -79.32
C SER A 417 19.96 0.52 -78.70
N PRO A 418 20.24 1.67 -79.35
CA PRO A 418 21.14 2.70 -78.80
C PRO A 418 20.65 3.24 -77.46
N LEU A 419 19.33 3.37 -77.31
CA LEU A 419 18.66 3.86 -76.12
C LEU A 419 18.91 2.95 -74.91
N VAL A 420 18.74 1.64 -75.08
CA VAL A 420 18.97 0.66 -74.00
C VAL A 420 20.45 0.56 -73.66
N GLY A 421 21.32 0.56 -74.68
CA GLY A 421 22.77 0.59 -74.47
C GLY A 421 23.22 1.77 -73.61
N GLU A 422 22.76 2.99 -73.92
CA GLU A 422 23.09 4.20 -73.15
C GLU A 422 22.64 4.11 -71.68
N MET A 423 21.44 3.58 -71.43
CA MET A 423 20.89 3.51 -70.07
C MET A 423 21.56 2.43 -69.23
N LEU A 424 21.89 1.27 -69.81
CA LEU A 424 22.57 0.19 -69.11
C LEU A 424 24.05 0.49 -68.81
N HIS A 425 24.68 1.46 -69.48
CA HIS A 425 26.06 1.87 -69.16
C HIS A 425 26.18 2.64 -67.82
N LYS A 426 25.07 3.10 -67.25
CA LYS A 426 25.07 3.91 -66.02
C LYS A 426 25.28 3.09 -64.73
N ALA A 427 25.08 1.77 -64.77
CA ALA A 427 25.45 0.85 -63.68
C ALA A 427 25.70 -0.57 -64.24
N THR A 428 25.95 -1.57 -63.40
CA THR A 428 26.20 -2.93 -63.89
C THR A 428 24.90 -3.53 -64.45
N PRO A 429 24.84 -4.06 -65.70
CA PRO A 429 23.61 -4.58 -66.31
C PRO A 429 22.84 -5.60 -65.46
N GLN A 430 23.55 -6.37 -64.63
CA GLN A 430 22.97 -7.35 -63.70
C GLN A 430 22.05 -6.72 -62.64
N GLN A 431 22.23 -5.45 -62.30
CA GLN A 431 21.45 -4.77 -61.26
C GLN A 431 20.03 -4.37 -61.69
N PHE A 432 19.76 -4.33 -63.01
CA PHE A 432 18.48 -3.92 -63.59
C PHE A 432 17.58 -5.10 -63.99
N ARG A 433 18.12 -6.33 -63.95
CA ARG A 433 17.43 -7.54 -64.40
C ARG A 433 16.51 -8.11 -63.33
N PRO A 434 15.36 -8.69 -63.71
CA PRO A 434 14.55 -9.50 -62.78
C PRO A 434 15.32 -10.72 -62.26
N GLU A 435 14.99 -11.14 -61.03
CA GLU A 435 15.55 -12.36 -60.45
C GLU A 435 15.09 -13.61 -61.21
N GLY A 436 16.00 -14.56 -61.43
CA GLY A 436 15.71 -15.82 -62.13
C GLY A 436 15.70 -15.75 -63.66
N LEU A 437 15.92 -14.57 -64.27
CA LEU A 437 16.05 -14.45 -65.73
C LEU A 437 17.37 -15.07 -66.21
N PRO A 438 17.35 -16.07 -67.13
CA PRO A 438 18.57 -16.70 -67.65
C PRO A 438 19.56 -15.69 -68.22
N GLU A 439 20.86 -15.93 -68.03
CA GLU A 439 21.93 -15.06 -68.52
C GLU A 439 21.93 -14.90 -70.04
N SER A 440 21.32 -15.83 -70.78
CA SER A 440 21.20 -15.78 -72.25
C SER A 440 20.31 -14.65 -72.78
N PHE A 441 19.47 -14.03 -71.95
CA PHE A 441 18.60 -12.93 -72.36
C PHE A 441 19.19 -11.56 -71.98
N GLY A 442 18.65 -10.47 -72.52
CA GLY A 442 19.12 -9.10 -72.30
C GLY A 442 20.37 -8.74 -73.12
N MET A 443 21.13 -7.73 -72.68
CA MET A 443 22.31 -7.24 -73.39
C MET A 443 23.47 -8.25 -73.37
N GLN A 444 23.95 -8.63 -74.55
CA GLN A 444 25.10 -9.50 -74.81
C GLN A 444 26.12 -8.79 -75.71
N ASP A 445 27.28 -9.43 -75.94
CA ASP A 445 28.33 -8.90 -76.82
C ASP A 445 27.85 -8.72 -78.28
N ASP A 446 26.91 -9.53 -78.76
CA ASP A 446 26.40 -9.50 -80.13
C ASP A 446 25.12 -8.65 -80.30
N GLY A 447 24.51 -8.19 -79.21
CA GLY A 447 23.31 -7.37 -79.19
C GLY A 447 22.35 -7.73 -78.06
N TYR A 448 21.11 -7.28 -78.16
CA TYR A 448 20.07 -7.49 -77.16
C TYR A 448 19.19 -8.70 -77.51
N HIS A 449 19.03 -9.64 -76.57
CA HIS A 449 18.22 -10.84 -76.74
C HIS A 449 16.91 -10.74 -75.94
N LEU A 450 15.77 -10.88 -76.63
CA LEU A 450 14.45 -10.73 -76.02
C LEU A 450 14.05 -11.97 -75.22
N SER A 451 13.50 -11.78 -74.02
CA SER A 451 12.88 -12.86 -73.24
C SER A 451 11.48 -13.22 -73.73
N ASP A 452 10.94 -14.35 -73.25
CA ASP A 452 9.57 -14.78 -73.54
C ASP A 452 8.53 -13.72 -73.15
N GLU A 453 8.67 -13.13 -71.95
CA GLU A 453 7.79 -12.07 -71.45
C GLU A 453 7.86 -10.78 -72.29
N GLN A 454 9.07 -10.37 -72.69
CA GLN A 454 9.27 -9.20 -73.56
C GLN A 454 8.66 -9.43 -74.95
N ALA A 455 8.91 -10.59 -75.55
CA ALA A 455 8.35 -10.95 -76.85
C ALA A 455 6.82 -10.99 -76.81
N GLN A 456 6.23 -11.51 -75.73
CA GLN A 456 4.79 -11.46 -75.50
C GLN A 456 4.27 -10.01 -75.42
N ALA A 457 4.90 -9.16 -74.62
CA ALA A 457 4.52 -7.76 -74.47
C ALA A 457 4.61 -6.97 -75.80
N ILE A 458 5.60 -7.29 -76.64
CA ILE A 458 5.74 -6.71 -77.99
C ILE A 458 4.57 -7.14 -78.90
N LEU A 459 4.16 -8.41 -78.86
CA LEU A 459 3.03 -8.91 -79.66
C LEU A 459 1.68 -8.33 -79.22
N GLU A 460 1.55 -7.94 -77.95
CA GLU A 460 0.34 -7.31 -77.39
C GLU A 460 0.30 -5.78 -77.62
N LEU A 461 1.34 -5.19 -78.22
CA LEU A 461 1.36 -3.77 -78.56
C LEU A 461 0.23 -3.41 -79.53
N ARG A 462 -0.55 -2.40 -79.16
CA ARG A 462 -1.60 -1.82 -80.01
C ARG A 462 -1.02 -0.72 -80.90
N LEU A 463 -1.55 -0.58 -82.13
CA LEU A 463 -1.09 0.42 -83.11
C LEU A 463 -1.05 1.87 -82.57
N GLN A 464 -1.96 2.22 -81.66
CA GLN A 464 -1.98 3.54 -81.02
C GLN A 464 -0.67 3.88 -80.27
N ARG A 465 0.06 2.87 -79.77
CA ARG A 465 1.33 3.02 -79.06
C ARG A 465 2.52 3.34 -79.97
N LEU A 466 2.33 3.31 -81.30
CA LEU A 466 3.37 3.62 -82.28
C LEU A 466 3.38 5.10 -82.71
N THR A 467 2.45 5.92 -82.21
CA THR A 467 2.47 7.37 -82.45
C THR A 467 3.71 8.01 -81.79
N GLY A 468 4.20 9.12 -82.34
CA GLY A 468 5.43 9.78 -81.83
C GLY A 468 5.38 10.08 -80.34
N LEU A 469 4.26 10.63 -79.85
CA LEU A 469 4.06 10.94 -78.43
C LEU A 469 4.06 9.70 -77.53
N GLU A 470 3.48 8.58 -77.97
CA GLU A 470 3.45 7.35 -77.19
C GLU A 470 4.82 6.67 -77.13
N ARG A 471 5.63 6.80 -78.18
CA ARG A 471 7.03 6.37 -78.17
C ARG A 471 7.87 7.15 -77.16
N ASP A 472 7.70 8.47 -77.14
CA ASP A 472 8.39 9.33 -76.17
C ASP A 472 7.97 8.99 -74.74
N LYS A 473 6.66 8.79 -74.49
CA LYS A 473 6.17 8.35 -73.17
C LYS A 473 6.78 7.03 -72.70
N ILE A 474 6.88 6.01 -73.56
CA ILE A 474 7.49 4.73 -73.18
C ILE A 474 8.97 4.89 -72.86
N ARG A 475 9.68 5.73 -73.64
CA ARG A 475 11.10 6.04 -73.38
C ARG A 475 11.28 6.78 -72.06
N ASP A 476 10.45 7.78 -71.80
CA ASP A 476 10.55 8.60 -70.59
C ASP A 476 10.15 7.78 -69.34
N GLU A 477 9.09 6.95 -69.43
CA GLU A 477 8.72 5.98 -68.40
C GLU A 477 9.89 5.00 -68.11
N TYR A 478 10.57 4.51 -69.16
CA TYR A 478 11.74 3.65 -68.98
C TYR A 478 12.88 4.37 -68.25
N ARG A 479 13.17 5.64 -68.59
CA ARG A 479 14.18 6.44 -67.85
C ARG A 479 13.80 6.59 -66.38
N GLU A 480 12.56 6.98 -66.09
CA GLU A 480 12.07 7.17 -64.73
C GLU A 480 12.18 5.87 -63.92
N VAL A 481 11.84 4.73 -64.52
CA VAL A 481 11.96 3.42 -63.87
C VAL A 481 13.42 3.05 -63.59
N ILE A 482 14.35 3.32 -64.53
CA ILE A 482 15.77 3.08 -64.32
C ILE A 482 16.34 3.97 -63.21
N GLU A 483 15.99 5.26 -63.21
CA GLU A 483 16.39 6.19 -62.14
C GLU A 483 15.84 5.75 -60.77
N ASN A 484 14.59 5.29 -60.72
CA ASN A 484 13.99 4.73 -59.52
C ASN A 484 14.72 3.46 -59.04
N ILE A 485 15.09 2.54 -59.95
CA ILE A 485 15.89 1.35 -59.59
C ILE A 485 17.24 1.76 -58.98
N VAL A 486 17.93 2.74 -59.56
CA VAL A 486 19.19 3.26 -59.02
C VAL A 486 18.99 3.85 -57.63
N ASP A 487 17.93 4.63 -57.41
CA ASP A 487 17.63 5.21 -56.11
C ASP A 487 17.31 4.14 -55.05
N LEU A 488 16.47 3.16 -55.40
CA LEU A 488 16.11 2.04 -54.51
C LEU A 488 17.34 1.19 -54.15
N LEU A 489 18.23 0.93 -55.11
CA LEU A 489 19.51 0.26 -54.85
C LEU A 489 20.40 1.07 -53.89
N ASP A 490 20.46 2.39 -54.07
CA ASP A 490 21.20 3.27 -53.18
C ASP A 490 20.62 3.33 -51.77
N ILE A 491 19.28 3.30 -51.64
CA ILE A 491 18.58 3.17 -50.35
C ILE A 491 18.98 1.87 -49.65
N LEU A 492 18.94 0.73 -50.36
CA LEU A 492 19.30 -0.58 -49.80
C LEU A 492 20.78 -0.70 -49.46
N ALA A 493 21.66 -0.04 -50.22
CA ALA A 493 23.10 -0.05 -50.00
C ALA A 493 23.54 0.82 -48.82
N LYS A 494 22.76 1.87 -48.47
CA LYS A 494 23.11 2.84 -47.43
C LYS A 494 22.11 2.81 -46.27
N PRO A 495 22.46 2.17 -45.13
CA PRO A 495 21.59 2.13 -43.95
C PRO A 495 21.13 3.53 -43.47
N SER A 496 21.97 4.56 -43.66
CA SER A 496 21.66 5.95 -43.34
C SER A 496 20.46 6.50 -44.11
N ARG A 497 20.20 6.04 -45.35
CA ARG A 497 19.01 6.43 -46.13
C ARG A 497 17.74 5.82 -45.57
N ILE A 498 17.79 4.55 -45.15
CA ILE A 498 16.65 3.91 -44.44
C ILE A 498 16.35 4.65 -43.14
N MET A 499 17.38 5.02 -42.35
CA MET A 499 17.16 5.81 -41.14
C MET A 499 16.52 7.17 -41.42
N ALA A 500 16.94 7.85 -42.50
CA ALA A 500 16.35 9.12 -42.91
C ALA A 500 14.87 8.97 -43.26
N ILE A 501 14.50 7.95 -44.03
CA ILE A 501 13.10 7.64 -44.36
C ILE A 501 12.27 7.44 -43.09
N ILE A 502 12.75 6.63 -42.14
CA ILE A 502 12.05 6.37 -40.88
C ILE A 502 11.92 7.67 -40.06
N ALA A 503 12.98 8.47 -39.99
CA ALA A 503 12.97 9.73 -39.26
C ALA A 503 11.96 10.72 -39.85
N ASP A 504 11.89 10.83 -41.17
CA ASP A 504 10.97 11.74 -41.86
C ASP A 504 9.51 11.27 -41.75
N GLU A 505 9.27 9.95 -41.84
CA GLU A 505 7.96 9.37 -41.57
C GLU A 505 7.51 9.67 -40.11
N LEU A 506 8.39 9.49 -39.12
CA LEU A 506 8.07 9.78 -37.71
C LEU A 506 7.81 11.26 -37.45
N LYS A 507 8.61 12.16 -38.02
CA LYS A 507 8.36 13.61 -37.93
C LYS A 507 7.00 13.98 -38.50
N LYS A 508 6.64 13.42 -39.66
CA LYS A 508 5.32 13.62 -40.26
C LYS A 508 4.18 13.13 -39.36
N ILE A 509 4.34 11.98 -38.71
CA ILE A 509 3.37 11.49 -37.71
C ILE A 509 3.22 12.49 -36.56
N LYS A 510 4.32 13.03 -36.02
CA LYS A 510 4.28 14.06 -34.97
C LYS A 510 3.62 15.35 -35.44
N GLU A 511 3.91 15.81 -36.66
CA GLU A 511 3.33 17.02 -37.24
C GLU A 511 1.81 16.89 -37.45
N GLU A 512 1.34 15.71 -37.90
CA GLU A 512 -0.08 15.49 -38.19
C GLU A 512 -0.93 15.14 -36.96
N PHE A 513 -0.36 14.41 -35.99
CA PHE A 513 -1.12 13.80 -34.89
C PHE A 513 -0.62 14.17 -33.49
N GLY A 514 0.49 14.89 -33.38
CA GLY A 514 1.01 15.34 -32.09
C GLY A 514 0.04 16.31 -31.40
N ASP A 515 -0.14 16.13 -30.09
CA ASP A 515 -1.00 16.97 -29.28
C ASP A 515 -0.35 17.34 -27.95
N ALA A 516 -0.95 18.30 -27.24
CA ALA A 516 -0.50 18.69 -25.92
C ALA A 516 -0.76 17.57 -24.91
N ARG A 517 0.16 17.44 -23.94
CA ARG A 517 0.00 16.60 -22.76
C ARG A 517 -1.28 16.95 -22.00
N ARG A 518 -2.05 15.93 -21.60
CA ARG A 518 -3.28 16.08 -20.81
C ARG A 518 -3.02 16.00 -19.32
N SER A 519 -2.30 14.96 -18.87
CA SER A 519 -1.98 14.76 -17.46
C SER A 519 -0.94 15.76 -16.96
N GLU A 520 -1.17 16.35 -15.79
CA GLU A 520 -0.21 17.24 -15.13
C GLU A 520 0.76 16.45 -14.26
N ILE A 521 2.02 16.89 -14.17
CA ILE A 521 3.05 16.21 -13.40
C ILE A 521 3.44 17.05 -12.18
N VAL A 522 3.20 16.52 -10.98
CA VAL A 522 3.71 17.08 -9.73
C VAL A 522 4.91 16.25 -9.29
N THR A 523 6.11 16.81 -9.42
CA THR A 523 7.37 16.08 -9.21
C THR A 523 7.66 15.77 -7.75
N VAL A 524 7.20 16.62 -6.83
CA VAL A 524 7.39 16.46 -5.38
C VAL A 524 6.11 15.90 -4.78
N ALA A 525 6.12 14.60 -4.47
CA ALA A 525 5.05 13.97 -3.72
C ALA A 525 5.33 14.15 -2.22
N GLU A 526 4.54 14.99 -1.55
CA GLU A 526 4.45 15.01 -0.09
C GLU A 526 3.45 13.96 0.36
N ASP A 527 3.86 13.10 1.29
CA ASP A 527 2.96 12.17 1.96
C ASP A 527 2.05 12.95 2.90
N ILE A 528 0.73 12.69 2.84
CA ILE A 528 -0.25 13.30 3.74
C ILE A 528 0.06 12.84 5.17
N ALA A 529 0.56 13.75 6.00
CA ALA A 529 0.86 13.47 7.40
C ALA A 529 -0.44 13.33 8.19
N ILE A 530 -0.37 12.72 9.37
CA ILE A 530 -1.53 12.62 10.26
C ILE A 530 -1.98 14.01 10.72
N GLU A 531 -1.05 14.96 10.86
CA GLU A 531 -1.32 16.35 11.23
C GLU A 531 -2.23 17.05 10.21
N ASP A 532 -2.02 16.80 8.91
CA ASP A 532 -2.81 17.39 7.80
C ASP A 532 -4.25 16.86 7.74
N LEU A 533 -4.57 15.84 8.56
CA LEU A 533 -5.90 15.25 8.69
C LEU A 533 -6.67 15.81 9.90
N ILE A 534 -6.07 16.71 10.70
CA ILE A 534 -6.63 17.17 11.98
C ILE A 534 -6.86 18.68 11.96
N ALA A 535 -8.08 19.12 12.27
CA ALA A 535 -8.41 20.54 12.36
C ALA A 535 -7.65 21.24 13.53
N PRO A 536 -7.00 22.39 13.27
CA PRO A 536 -6.37 23.18 14.33
C PRO A 536 -7.40 23.85 15.26
N GLN A 537 -7.34 23.56 16.57
CA GLN A 537 -8.26 24.13 17.57
C GLN A 537 -7.66 24.16 18.99
N ASP A 538 -8.21 24.98 19.87
CA ASP A 538 -7.80 25.05 21.29
C ASP A 538 -8.34 23.87 22.10
N MET A 539 -7.44 23.25 22.87
CA MET A 539 -7.73 22.07 23.68
C MET A 539 -7.41 22.35 25.15
N VAL A 540 -8.28 21.88 26.04
CA VAL A 540 -7.99 21.79 27.48
C VAL A 540 -7.28 20.47 27.73
N VAL A 541 -6.06 20.52 28.25
CA VAL A 541 -5.27 19.35 28.61
C VAL A 541 -5.23 19.23 30.13
N THR A 542 -5.57 18.04 30.66
CA THR A 542 -5.58 17.78 32.10
C THR A 542 -4.69 16.60 32.45
N PHE A 543 -3.89 16.76 33.51
CA PHE A 543 -3.06 15.71 34.11
C PHE A 543 -3.59 15.42 35.53
N SER A 544 -3.86 14.16 35.84
CA SER A 544 -4.28 13.72 37.18
C SER A 544 -3.09 13.33 38.05
N HIS A 545 -3.30 13.31 39.36
CA HIS A 545 -2.31 12.86 40.34
C HIS A 545 -1.93 11.39 40.15
N GLY A 546 -2.90 10.55 39.73
CA GLY A 546 -2.66 9.18 39.31
C GLY A 546 -1.91 9.05 37.98
N GLY A 547 -1.44 10.16 37.40
CA GLY A 547 -0.66 10.17 36.16
C GLY A 547 -1.50 9.96 34.91
N TYR A 548 -2.79 10.27 34.91
CA TYR A 548 -3.61 10.20 33.70
C TYR A 548 -3.62 11.52 32.94
N VAL A 549 -3.56 11.46 31.60
CA VAL A 549 -3.65 12.62 30.71
C VAL A 549 -4.83 12.48 29.75
N LYS A 550 -5.52 13.59 29.49
CA LYS A 550 -6.55 13.70 28.44
C LYS A 550 -6.61 15.12 27.87
N SER A 551 -7.19 15.22 26.68
CA SER A 551 -7.52 16.46 26.00
C SER A 551 -9.01 16.51 25.67
N GLN A 552 -9.57 17.71 25.60
CA GLN A 552 -10.94 17.96 25.13
C GLN A 552 -11.01 19.37 24.51
N PRO A 553 -11.87 19.61 23.51
CA PRO A 553 -12.04 20.94 22.95
C PRO A 553 -12.44 21.95 24.02
N LEU A 554 -11.88 23.16 23.96
CA LEU A 554 -12.16 24.22 24.93
C LEU A 554 -13.66 24.58 25.01
N ALA A 555 -14.39 24.46 23.91
CA ALA A 555 -15.82 24.74 23.82
C ALA A 555 -16.68 23.88 24.77
N ASP A 556 -16.23 22.67 25.11
CA ASP A 556 -16.95 21.74 25.98
C ASP A 556 -16.80 22.10 27.48
N TYR A 557 -15.95 23.08 27.81
CA TYR A 557 -15.60 23.48 29.17
C TYR A 557 -16.25 24.81 29.58
N ARG A 558 -17.59 24.88 29.68
CA ARG A 558 -18.33 26.08 30.16
C ARG A 558 -18.73 25.98 31.66
N ALA A 559 -18.57 27.09 32.39
CA ALA A 559 -18.85 27.21 33.83
C ALA A 559 -20.34 27.42 34.18
N GLN A 560 -20.75 26.91 35.35
CA GLN A 560 -22.08 27.07 35.95
C GLN A 560 -22.13 28.32 36.84
N ARG A 561 -23.21 29.13 36.75
CA ARG A 561 -23.45 30.29 37.64
C ARG A 561 -24.03 29.89 39.01
N ARG A 562 -23.79 30.75 40.02
CA ARG A 562 -24.13 30.61 41.47
C ARG A 562 -25.56 30.11 41.76
N GLY A 563 -25.70 29.25 42.77
CA GLY A 563 -26.96 28.95 43.46
C GLY A 563 -27.31 27.47 43.65
N GLY A 564 -26.57 26.53 43.05
CA GLY A 564 -26.81 25.10 43.23
C GLY A 564 -26.07 24.52 44.43
N ARG A 565 -26.77 23.79 45.32
CA ARG A 565 -26.14 22.86 46.27
C ARG A 565 -25.16 21.97 45.49
N GLY A 566 -23.88 22.01 45.86
CA GLY A 566 -22.82 21.23 45.21
C GLY A 566 -23.24 19.76 45.13
N LYS A 567 -23.50 19.27 43.91
CA LYS A 567 -23.63 17.83 43.68
C LYS A 567 -22.25 17.22 43.82
N MET A 568 -22.16 16.12 44.58
CA MET A 568 -20.98 15.27 44.65
C MET A 568 -20.41 15.09 43.24
N ALA A 569 -19.12 15.40 43.09
CA ALA A 569 -18.40 15.03 41.89
C ALA A 569 -18.57 13.51 41.72
N THR A 570 -18.93 13.12 40.50
CA THR A 570 -18.81 11.78 39.90
C THR A 570 -18.01 10.78 40.73
N THR A 571 -18.54 9.57 40.90
CA THR A 571 -17.94 8.37 41.48
C THR A 571 -16.57 8.06 40.83
N MET A 572 -15.53 8.81 41.20
CA MET A 572 -14.15 8.36 41.14
C MET A 572 -13.90 7.62 42.45
N LYS A 573 -13.18 6.49 42.41
CA LYS A 573 -12.65 5.88 43.63
C LYS A 573 -11.80 6.91 44.38
N GLU A 574 -11.75 6.75 45.69
CA GLU A 574 -11.39 7.72 46.74
C GLU A 574 -10.03 8.47 46.64
N ASP A 575 -9.23 8.35 45.56
CA ASP A 575 -7.82 8.78 45.54
C ASP A 575 -7.27 9.50 44.26
N ASP A 576 -8.07 9.89 43.26
CA ASP A 576 -7.54 10.48 42.01
C ASP A 576 -8.20 11.82 41.63
N PHE A 577 -7.40 12.89 41.55
CA PHE A 577 -7.82 14.26 41.28
C PHE A 577 -6.93 14.91 40.20
N ILE A 578 -7.37 16.01 39.60
CA ILE A 578 -6.60 16.74 38.59
C ILE A 578 -5.44 17.49 39.30
N GLU A 579 -4.20 17.11 38.98
CA GLU A 579 -2.99 17.77 39.47
C GLU A 579 -2.67 19.02 38.63
N ARG A 580 -2.88 18.96 37.31
CA ARG A 580 -2.60 20.10 36.40
C ARG A 580 -3.66 20.26 35.32
N LEU A 581 -3.96 21.51 34.97
CA LEU A 581 -4.87 21.89 33.90
C LEU A 581 -4.31 23.11 33.17
N PHE A 582 -4.27 23.06 31.85
CA PHE A 582 -3.91 24.22 31.02
C PHE A 582 -4.57 24.13 29.64
N VAL A 583 -4.57 25.26 28.92
CA VAL A 583 -5.07 25.36 27.54
C VAL A 583 -3.87 25.37 26.61
N ALA A 584 -3.91 24.54 25.56
CA ALA A 584 -2.90 24.47 24.52
C ALA A 584 -3.57 24.25 23.15
N HIS A 585 -2.93 24.68 22.07
CA HIS A 585 -3.47 24.47 20.73
C HIS A 585 -3.20 23.02 20.27
N SER A 586 -4.08 22.43 19.45
CA SER A 586 -4.02 21.00 19.08
C SER A 586 -2.70 20.58 18.43
N HIS A 587 -1.96 21.51 17.84
CA HIS A 587 -0.68 21.28 17.17
C HIS A 587 0.55 21.65 18.03
N ASP A 588 0.36 22.21 19.22
CA ASP A 588 1.45 22.58 20.13
C ASP A 588 2.20 21.35 20.65
N HIS A 589 3.44 21.54 21.06
CA HIS A 589 4.22 20.55 21.79
C HIS A 589 4.08 20.74 23.29
N LEU A 590 3.79 19.65 24.01
CA LEU A 590 3.90 19.59 25.46
C LEU A 590 5.28 19.04 25.83
N LEU A 591 6.12 19.88 26.44
CA LEU A 591 7.41 19.46 26.99
C LEU A 591 7.21 18.93 28.40
N CYS A 592 7.22 17.62 28.55
CA CYS A 592 7.01 16.95 29.83
C CYS A 592 8.36 16.63 30.48
N PHE A 593 8.70 17.36 31.53
CA PHE A 593 9.93 17.19 32.30
C PHE A 593 9.71 16.25 33.47
N SER A 594 10.65 15.33 33.69
CA SER A 594 10.60 14.37 34.78
C SER A 594 11.45 14.77 35.99
N ASN A 595 11.17 14.19 37.15
CA ASN A 595 12.01 14.29 38.34
C ASN A 595 13.45 13.81 38.11
N ARG A 596 13.72 12.94 37.13
CA ARG A 596 15.07 12.49 36.74
C ARG A 596 15.77 13.45 35.77
N GLY A 597 15.20 14.63 35.52
CA GLY A 597 15.82 15.65 34.66
C GLY A 597 15.75 15.32 33.17
N ARG A 598 14.87 14.40 32.76
CA ARG A 598 14.60 14.08 31.34
C ARG A 598 13.42 14.91 30.82
N LEU A 599 13.35 15.07 29.51
CA LEU A 599 12.28 15.73 28.79
C LEU A 599 11.70 14.79 27.71
N TYR A 600 10.39 14.81 27.60
CA TYR A 600 9.59 14.12 26.59
C TYR A 600 8.68 15.11 25.85
N TRP A 601 8.26 14.75 24.64
CA TRP A 601 7.38 15.58 23.80
C TRP A 601 6.08 14.84 23.52
N LEU A 602 4.98 15.56 23.57
CA LEU A 602 3.67 15.07 23.14
C LEU A 602 2.99 16.16 22.34
N LYS A 603 2.51 15.85 21.13
CA LYS A 603 1.63 16.77 20.42
C LYS A 603 0.25 16.73 21.05
N VAL A 604 -0.42 17.87 21.15
CA VAL A 604 -1.71 17.95 21.85
C VAL A 604 -2.78 17.06 21.20
N TYR A 605 -2.78 16.88 19.87
CA TYR A 605 -3.70 15.96 19.19
C TYR A 605 -3.42 14.47 19.46
N GLU A 606 -2.21 14.12 19.92
CA GLU A 606 -1.87 12.75 20.34
C GLU A 606 -2.37 12.44 21.76
N VAL A 607 -2.65 13.49 22.54
CA VAL A 607 -3.27 13.35 23.85
C VAL A 607 -4.66 12.73 23.67
N PRO A 608 -5.05 11.72 24.47
CA PRO A 608 -6.30 11.00 24.26
C PRO A 608 -7.48 11.94 24.48
N ALA A 609 -8.35 12.05 23.48
CA ALA A 609 -9.62 12.73 23.62
C ALA A 609 -10.47 12.05 24.70
N GLY A 610 -11.07 12.82 25.60
CA GLY A 610 -11.91 12.28 26.66
C GLY A 610 -12.95 13.27 27.15
N SER A 611 -14.16 12.78 27.43
CA SER A 611 -15.22 13.60 28.01
C SER A 611 -14.86 14.06 29.44
N ARG A 612 -15.65 15.02 29.97
CA ARG A 612 -15.49 15.52 31.34
C ARG A 612 -15.44 14.41 32.40
N SER A 613 -16.21 13.33 32.23
CA SER A 613 -16.26 12.17 33.15
C SER A 613 -15.22 11.08 32.86
N SER A 614 -14.51 11.14 31.72
CA SER A 614 -13.45 10.18 31.37
C SER A 614 -12.17 10.45 32.17
N ARG A 615 -11.47 9.39 32.59
CA ARG A 615 -10.19 9.51 33.31
C ARG A 615 -9.01 9.84 32.39
N GLY A 616 -9.15 9.69 31.07
CA GLY A 616 -8.02 9.79 30.13
C GLY A 616 -7.20 8.50 30.06
N LYS A 617 -5.94 8.58 29.59
CA LYS A 617 -5.00 7.45 29.61
C LYS A 617 -3.79 7.76 30.50
N PRO A 618 -3.18 6.77 31.16
CA PRO A 618 -1.95 6.99 31.92
C PRO A 618 -0.82 7.52 31.02
N ILE A 619 -0.11 8.55 31.48
CA ILE A 619 0.99 9.21 30.79
C ILE A 619 2.20 8.32 30.59
N VAL A 620 2.38 7.32 31.47
CA VAL A 620 3.37 6.24 31.33
C VAL A 620 3.16 5.40 30.07
N ASN A 621 1.95 5.34 29.51
CA ASN A 621 1.72 4.70 28.21
C ASN A 621 2.13 5.60 27.02
N MET A 622 2.41 6.88 27.27
CA MET A 622 2.81 7.85 26.24
C MET A 622 4.32 8.06 26.21
N PHE A 623 5.01 7.92 27.35
CA PHE A 623 6.45 8.10 27.45
C PHE A 623 7.13 6.91 28.11
N PRO A 624 8.35 6.53 27.68
CA PRO A 624 9.15 5.53 28.36
C PRO A 624 9.79 6.16 29.62
N LEU A 625 8.98 6.38 30.67
CA LEU A 625 9.44 6.83 32.00
C LEU A 625 10.13 5.67 32.74
N GLU A 626 11.28 5.92 33.38
CA GLU A 626 11.98 4.96 34.23
C GLU A 626 11.24 4.75 35.56
N GLU A 627 11.63 3.74 36.33
CA GLU A 627 10.97 3.46 37.60
C GLU A 627 11.11 4.62 38.59
N GLY A 628 10.02 5.03 39.24
CA GLY A 628 10.01 6.23 40.08
C GLY A 628 10.24 7.54 39.31
N GLU A 629 10.32 7.50 37.97
CA GLU A 629 10.33 8.68 37.12
C GLU A 629 8.90 9.18 36.92
N LYS A 630 8.65 10.42 37.36
CA LYS A 630 7.35 11.08 37.25
C LYS A 630 7.50 12.45 36.61
N ILE A 631 6.48 12.88 35.88
CA ILE A 631 6.47 14.20 35.24
C ILE A 631 6.28 15.29 36.32
N THR A 632 7.33 16.07 36.57
CA THR A 632 7.35 17.14 37.58
C THR A 632 6.98 18.50 37.01
N ALA A 633 7.16 18.72 35.70
CA ALA A 633 6.71 19.94 35.04
C ALA A 633 6.24 19.66 33.61
N VAL A 634 5.27 20.44 33.14
CA VAL A 634 4.83 20.42 31.73
C VAL A 634 4.86 21.85 31.22
N VAL A 635 5.58 22.07 30.13
CA VAL A 635 5.72 23.39 29.50
C VAL A 635 5.14 23.30 28.09
N PRO A 636 3.97 23.90 27.81
CA PRO A 636 3.44 23.98 26.45
C PRO A 636 4.26 24.95 25.62
N VAL A 637 4.60 24.56 24.39
CA VAL A 637 5.46 25.30 23.46
C VAL A 637 4.88 25.24 22.06
N LYS A 638 4.72 26.41 21.44
CA LYS A 638 4.26 26.54 20.05
C LYS A 638 5.37 26.27 19.06
N GLU A 639 6.51 26.91 19.29
CA GLU A 639 7.70 26.84 18.44
C GLU A 639 8.97 26.84 19.29
N PHE A 640 10.04 26.25 18.75
CA PHE A 640 11.32 26.16 19.45
C PHE A 640 12.24 27.31 19.03
N ASP A 641 11.99 28.50 19.54
CA ASP A 641 12.76 29.72 19.21
C ASP A 641 14.02 29.92 20.08
N GLU A 642 14.82 30.92 19.72
CA GLU A 642 16.08 31.27 20.40
C GLU A 642 15.92 32.33 21.50
N ASN A 643 14.76 33.00 21.58
CA ASN A 643 14.49 34.09 22.52
C ASN A 643 14.02 33.59 23.88
N HIS A 644 13.49 32.37 23.95
CA HIS A 644 13.03 31.75 25.18
C HIS A 644 14.01 30.73 25.77
N TYR A 645 13.91 30.58 27.09
CA TYR A 645 14.68 29.63 27.88
C TYR A 645 13.77 28.76 28.73
N VAL A 646 14.17 27.51 28.94
CA VAL A 646 13.62 26.67 30.00
C VAL A 646 14.50 26.83 31.24
N PHE A 647 13.93 27.42 32.29
CA PHE A 647 14.55 27.51 33.60
C PHE A 647 14.12 26.32 34.47
N MET A 648 15.08 25.67 35.11
CA MET A 648 14.90 24.44 35.88
C MET A 648 15.52 24.60 37.28
N ALA A 649 14.92 23.96 38.28
CA ALA A 649 15.45 23.90 39.64
C ALA A 649 15.35 22.50 40.23
N THR A 650 16.36 22.12 40.99
CA THR A 650 16.48 20.81 41.63
C THR A 650 16.29 20.88 43.14
N SER A 651 16.09 19.73 43.77
CA SER A 651 15.85 19.57 45.20
C SER A 651 17.03 20.00 46.07
N GLN A 652 18.27 19.88 45.57
CA GLN A 652 19.48 20.31 46.28
C GLN A 652 19.79 21.81 46.07
N GLY A 653 18.89 22.56 45.43
CA GLY A 653 19.04 24.00 45.23
C GLY A 653 19.97 24.37 44.08
N THR A 654 20.20 23.44 43.14
CA THR A 654 20.85 23.73 41.86
C THR A 654 19.80 24.25 40.88
N VAL A 655 20.15 25.27 40.09
CA VAL A 655 19.31 25.85 39.05
C VAL A 655 20.03 25.89 37.73
N LYS A 656 19.26 25.82 36.65
CA LYS A 656 19.79 25.79 35.29
C LYS A 656 18.87 26.50 34.32
N LYS A 657 19.46 27.18 33.35
CA LYS A 657 18.76 27.80 32.23
C LYS A 657 19.26 27.22 30.91
N THR A 658 18.37 26.74 30.06
CA THR A 658 18.70 26.13 28.75
C THR A 658 17.91 26.84 27.64
N PRO A 659 18.53 27.21 26.50
CA PRO A 659 17.79 27.74 25.35
C PRO A 659 16.69 26.79 24.87
N LEU A 660 15.52 27.32 24.48
CA LEU A 660 14.39 26.49 24.05
C LEU A 660 14.70 25.70 22.76
N ALA A 661 15.43 26.30 21.82
CA ALA A 661 15.88 25.68 20.57
C ALA A 661 16.62 24.33 20.76
N GLU A 662 17.27 24.11 21.90
CA GLU A 662 17.93 22.84 22.24
C GLU A 662 16.96 21.64 22.37
N PHE A 663 15.66 21.92 22.51
CA PHE A 663 14.60 20.93 22.62
C PHE A 663 13.83 20.70 21.30
N SER A 664 14.30 21.26 20.17
CA SER A 664 13.62 21.22 18.86
C SER A 664 13.59 19.87 18.15
N ARG A 665 14.33 18.86 18.65
CA ARG A 665 14.46 17.54 17.99
C ARG A 665 13.88 16.43 18.88
N PRO A 666 12.58 16.13 18.76
CA PRO A 666 11.92 15.09 19.55
C PRO A 666 12.54 13.72 19.36
N ARG A 667 12.60 12.95 20.45
CA ARG A 667 12.99 11.54 20.43
C ARG A 667 12.01 10.74 21.28
N PRO A 668 11.52 9.58 20.83
CA PRO A 668 10.60 8.74 21.61
C PRO A 668 11.17 8.35 22.98
N SER A 669 12.49 8.18 23.07
CA SER A 669 13.19 7.89 24.33
C SER A 669 13.22 9.06 25.30
N GLY A 670 12.82 10.27 24.91
CA GLY A 670 13.15 11.50 25.64
C GLY A 670 14.64 11.84 25.58
N ILE A 671 14.99 12.98 26.16
CA ILE A 671 16.37 13.49 26.24
C ILE A 671 16.68 14.03 27.63
N ILE A 672 17.96 14.13 27.99
CA ILE A 672 18.37 14.82 29.22
C ILE A 672 18.16 16.32 29.02
N ALA A 673 17.50 16.96 29.99
CA ALA A 673 17.29 18.41 30.07
C ALA A 673 18.20 19.06 31.13
N VAL A 674 18.47 18.36 32.23
CA VAL A 674 19.41 18.77 33.29
C VAL A 674 20.16 17.55 33.83
N GLY A 675 21.47 17.69 34.02
CA GLY A 675 22.25 16.68 34.76
C GLY A 675 21.95 16.79 36.25
N LEU A 676 21.73 15.67 36.92
CA LEU A 676 21.44 15.63 38.35
C LEU A 676 22.61 15.00 39.11
N ASP A 677 22.95 15.59 40.26
CA ASP A 677 23.87 14.98 41.21
C ASP A 677 23.19 13.81 41.94
N GLU A 678 23.99 12.93 42.55
CA GLU A 678 23.47 11.77 43.27
C GLU A 678 22.50 12.20 44.40
N GLY A 679 21.31 11.61 44.41
CA GLY A 679 20.24 11.94 45.35
C GLY A 679 19.52 13.27 45.08
N ASP A 680 19.76 13.94 43.94
CA ASP A 680 19.01 15.12 43.51
C ASP A 680 17.86 14.75 42.55
N TYR A 681 16.86 15.62 42.45
CA TYR A 681 15.74 15.48 41.51
C TYR A 681 15.22 16.85 41.06
N LEU A 682 14.69 16.92 39.84
CA LEU A 682 14.07 18.12 39.30
C LEU A 682 12.76 18.42 40.03
N VAL A 683 12.64 19.62 40.57
CA VAL A 683 11.46 20.09 41.34
C VAL A 683 10.51 20.89 40.45
N GLY A 684 11.01 21.68 39.51
CA GLY A 684 10.18 22.47 38.61
C GLY A 684 10.93 22.96 37.38
N ALA A 685 10.16 23.23 36.32
CA ALA A 685 10.62 23.86 35.10
C ALA A 685 9.62 24.92 34.64
N ALA A 686 10.11 26.03 34.09
CA ALA A 686 9.28 27.14 33.60
C ALA A 686 9.88 27.72 32.32
N LEU A 687 9.02 28.19 31.41
CA LEU A 687 9.43 29.00 30.27
C LEU A 687 9.69 30.43 30.72
N THR A 688 10.81 30.99 30.28
CA THR A 688 11.34 32.31 30.69
C THR A 688 11.96 33.02 29.49
N ASP A 689 12.09 34.35 29.54
CA ASP A 689 12.54 35.20 28.41
C ASP A 689 13.81 36.02 28.74
N GLY A 690 14.46 35.76 29.86
CA GLY A 690 15.61 36.50 30.36
C GLY A 690 15.27 37.57 31.42
N LYS A 691 14.00 37.91 31.66
CA LYS A 691 13.57 38.99 32.56
C LYS A 691 12.87 38.52 33.84
N TYR A 692 12.67 37.22 34.03
CA TYR A 692 11.93 36.69 35.18
C TYR A 692 12.74 36.77 36.49
N ASN A 693 12.03 36.98 37.60
CA ASN A 693 12.55 36.70 38.93
C ASN A 693 12.28 35.23 39.29
N VAL A 694 13.32 34.52 39.71
CA VAL A 694 13.22 33.13 40.17
C VAL A 694 13.19 33.11 41.69
N MET A 695 12.23 32.37 42.24
CA MET A 695 12.08 32.16 43.68
C MET A 695 12.16 30.67 44.00
N LEU A 696 13.00 30.29 44.97
CA LEU A 696 13.12 28.92 45.46
C LEU A 696 12.71 28.86 46.93
N PHE A 697 11.93 27.85 47.29
CA PHE A 697 11.42 27.64 48.64
C PHE A 697 11.98 26.33 49.20
N SER A 698 12.49 26.38 50.42
CA SER A 698 13.04 25.21 51.12
C SER A 698 12.03 24.60 52.10
N SER A 699 12.23 23.31 52.41
CA SER A 699 11.39 22.55 53.35
C SER A 699 11.35 23.13 54.77
N ASP A 700 12.36 23.92 55.16
CA ASP A 700 12.47 24.56 56.48
C ASP A 700 11.95 26.01 56.49
N GLY A 701 11.16 26.38 55.48
CA GLY A 701 10.47 27.67 55.47
C GLY A 701 11.34 28.85 55.07
N LYS A 702 12.50 28.64 54.43
CA LYS A 702 13.29 29.74 53.82
C LYS A 702 13.01 29.89 52.33
N ALA A 703 13.12 31.11 51.81
CA ALA A 703 13.06 31.40 50.38
C ALA A 703 14.20 32.31 49.90
N VAL A 704 14.67 32.11 48.68
CA VAL A 704 15.59 33.01 47.97
C VAL A 704 14.92 33.54 46.71
N ARG A 705 15.18 34.81 46.37
CA ARG A 705 14.66 35.49 45.17
C ARG A 705 15.81 36.20 44.46
N PHE A 706 16.02 35.89 43.19
CA PHE A 706 17.08 36.47 42.33
C PHE A 706 16.58 36.59 40.88
N GLN A 707 17.28 37.37 40.04
CA GLN A 707 16.92 37.50 38.62
C GLN A 707 17.48 36.34 37.83
N GLU A 708 16.74 35.84 36.84
CA GLU A 708 17.24 34.75 36.00
C GLU A 708 18.50 35.12 35.20
N GLY A 709 18.75 36.42 35.00
CA GLY A 709 19.98 36.95 34.40
C GLY A 709 21.25 36.59 35.17
N ASP A 710 21.14 36.32 36.48
CA ASP A 710 22.26 35.89 37.33
C ASP A 710 22.71 34.45 37.02
N VAL A 711 21.98 33.74 36.15
CA VAL A 711 22.26 32.39 35.68
C VAL A 711 22.47 32.43 34.16
N ARG A 712 23.69 32.11 33.70
CA ARG A 712 23.99 32.01 32.27
C ARG A 712 23.27 30.82 31.62
N PRO A 713 22.89 30.91 30.33
CA PRO A 713 22.42 29.75 29.56
C PRO A 713 23.49 28.65 29.51
N MET A 714 23.08 27.39 29.56
CA MET A 714 23.96 26.22 29.48
C MET A 714 23.35 25.14 28.57
N GLY A 715 24.19 24.25 28.06
CA GLY A 715 23.75 23.09 27.27
C GLY A 715 22.97 22.07 28.12
N ARG A 716 22.18 21.22 27.46
CA ARG A 716 21.25 20.26 28.08
C ARG A 716 21.87 19.26 29.06
N GLN A 717 23.13 18.87 28.89
CA GLN A 717 23.79 17.91 29.78
C GLN A 717 24.41 18.54 31.04
N ALA A 718 24.49 19.87 31.12
CA ALA A 718 25.09 20.53 32.29
C ALA A 718 24.24 20.36 33.56
N THR A 719 24.91 20.31 34.73
CA THR A 719 24.26 20.21 36.05
C THR A 719 23.59 21.53 36.47
N GLY A 720 24.25 22.67 36.22
CA GLY A 720 23.74 24.00 36.56
C GLY A 720 24.61 24.73 37.59
N VAL A 721 24.04 25.73 38.25
CA VAL A 721 24.70 26.54 39.28
C VAL A 721 23.88 26.60 40.55
N ARG A 722 24.52 26.88 41.69
CA ARG A 722 23.79 27.00 42.97
C ARG A 722 22.83 28.19 42.93
N GLY A 723 21.54 27.90 43.11
CA GLY A 723 20.46 28.88 43.26
C GLY A 723 20.16 29.19 44.73
N MET A 724 20.16 28.18 45.61
CA MET A 724 19.94 28.34 47.05
C MET A 724 20.94 27.49 47.84
N ARG A 725 21.49 28.03 48.94
CA ARG A 725 22.31 27.26 49.88
C ARG A 725 21.41 26.66 50.95
N LEU A 726 21.45 25.34 51.08
CA LEU A 726 20.62 24.57 52.01
C LEU A 726 21.43 24.10 53.22
N GLY A 727 20.79 24.04 54.39
CA GLY A 727 21.34 23.40 55.59
C GLY A 727 21.27 21.87 55.51
N LYS A 728 21.91 21.18 56.46
CA LYS A 728 21.93 19.71 56.51
C LYS A 728 20.50 19.15 56.58
N GLY A 729 20.10 18.34 55.59
CA GLY A 729 18.77 17.73 55.51
C GLY A 729 17.65 18.63 54.96
N GLN A 730 17.96 19.86 54.55
CA GLN A 730 17.01 20.76 53.88
C GLN A 730 17.00 20.52 52.37
N ARG A 731 15.83 20.69 51.73
CA ARG A 731 15.65 20.57 50.27
C ARG A 731 14.78 21.69 49.73
N VAL A 732 14.96 22.05 48.47
CA VAL A 732 14.00 22.88 47.72
C VAL A 732 12.75 22.04 47.44
N VAL A 733 11.59 22.63 47.75
CA VAL A 733 10.27 22.00 47.57
C VAL A 733 9.50 22.62 46.41
N CYS A 734 9.81 23.86 46.04
CA CYS A 734 9.11 24.57 44.97
C CYS A 734 10.02 25.60 44.29
N MET A 735 9.82 25.78 42.97
CA MET A 735 10.35 26.87 42.17
C MET A 735 9.20 27.68 41.58
N LEU A 736 9.26 29.00 41.73
CA LEU A 736 8.35 29.95 41.09
C LEU A 736 9.13 30.88 40.16
N ALA A 737 8.62 31.08 38.95
CA ALA A 737 9.13 32.08 38.01
C ALA A 737 8.10 33.21 37.91
N ALA A 738 8.44 34.38 38.44
CA ALA A 738 7.56 35.54 38.49
C ALA A 738 8.09 36.66 37.58
N HIS A 739 7.30 37.01 36.57
CA HIS A 739 7.54 38.22 35.76
C HIS A 739 6.88 39.46 36.40
N ASP A 740 5.80 39.26 37.16
CA ASP A 740 4.99 40.31 37.77
C ASP A 740 5.16 40.32 39.29
N GLU A 741 5.59 41.46 39.83
CA GLU A 741 5.83 41.64 41.28
C GLU A 741 4.56 41.99 42.07
N SER A 742 3.43 42.27 41.39
CA SER A 742 2.14 42.55 42.02
C SER A 742 1.49 41.31 42.66
N LYS A 743 1.94 40.12 42.26
CA LYS A 743 1.40 38.85 42.75
C LYS A 743 1.85 38.52 44.16
N SER A 744 1.11 37.61 44.79
CA SER A 744 1.41 37.09 46.11
C SER A 744 1.83 35.62 46.06
N VAL A 745 2.69 35.21 46.99
CA VAL A 745 3.07 33.81 47.18
C VAL A 745 2.19 33.21 48.28
N LEU A 746 1.43 32.17 47.95
CA LEU A 746 0.77 31.34 48.95
C LEU A 746 1.69 30.18 49.31
N THR A 747 2.08 30.06 50.58
CA THR A 747 2.90 28.96 51.12
C THR A 747 2.07 28.09 52.06
N ALA A 748 2.22 26.76 52.01
CA ALA A 748 1.53 25.82 52.88
C ALA A 748 2.48 24.80 53.53
N THR A 749 2.14 24.32 54.73
CA THR A 749 2.90 23.38 55.55
C THR A 749 2.16 22.07 55.80
N GLU A 750 2.88 21.03 56.22
CA GLU A 750 2.39 19.64 56.31
C GLU A 750 1.27 19.44 57.34
N HIS A 751 1.10 20.31 58.33
CA HIS A 751 -0.03 20.24 59.27
C HIS A 751 -1.19 21.17 58.91
N GLY A 752 -1.30 21.58 57.63
CA GLY A 752 -2.47 22.32 57.14
C GLY A 752 -2.47 23.82 57.42
N PHE A 753 -1.31 24.39 57.78
CA PHE A 753 -1.15 25.83 57.97
C PHE A 753 -0.54 26.48 56.74
N GLY A 754 -0.77 27.78 56.56
CA GLY A 754 -0.16 28.53 55.48
C GLY A 754 -0.56 29.99 55.45
N LYS A 755 0.00 30.72 54.50
CA LYS A 755 -0.20 32.16 54.39
C LYS A 755 0.10 32.68 53.00
N ARG A 756 -0.54 33.80 52.68
CA ARG A 756 -0.30 34.59 51.49
C ARG A 756 0.64 35.75 51.83
N THR A 757 1.69 35.95 51.04
CA THR A 757 2.66 37.04 51.26
C THR A 757 3.02 37.68 49.92
N PRO A 758 2.89 39.02 49.78
CA PRO A 758 3.27 39.72 48.56
C PRO A 758 4.71 39.44 48.13
N ILE A 759 4.96 39.31 46.83
CA ILE A 759 6.31 39.07 46.29
C ILE A 759 7.28 40.17 46.72
N GLY A 760 6.81 41.43 46.77
CA GLY A 760 7.58 42.59 47.20
C GLY A 760 8.19 42.48 48.60
N GLU A 761 7.60 41.68 49.50
CA GLU A 761 8.21 41.45 50.81
C GLU A 761 9.47 40.59 50.74
N TYR A 762 9.62 39.74 49.73
CA TYR A 762 10.81 38.90 49.55
C TYR A 762 11.94 39.74 48.94
N PRO A 763 12.97 40.11 49.73
CA PRO A 763 14.06 40.94 49.24
C PRO A 763 14.82 40.20 48.14
N ARG A 764 15.16 40.95 47.09
CA ARG A 764 15.99 40.46 46.01
C ARG A 764 17.44 40.43 46.45
N HIS A 765 18.03 39.24 46.47
CA HIS A 765 19.44 39.02 46.79
C HIS A 765 20.12 38.28 45.64
N GLY A 766 21.45 38.17 45.67
CA GLY A 766 22.17 37.32 44.72
C GLY A 766 21.85 35.84 44.92
N ARG A 767 21.96 35.05 43.85
CA ARG A 767 21.80 33.59 43.90
C ARG A 767 22.79 32.93 44.88
N GLY A 768 22.42 31.78 45.42
CA GLY A 768 23.28 30.97 46.30
C GLY A 768 23.31 31.41 47.76
N GLY A 769 22.47 32.37 48.16
CA GLY A 769 22.22 32.70 49.57
C GLY A 769 21.44 31.61 50.32
N GLN A 770 21.42 31.67 51.66
CA GLN A 770 20.61 30.75 52.49
C GLN A 770 19.10 31.06 52.46
N GLY A 771 18.72 32.21 51.89
CA GLY A 771 17.35 32.68 51.86
C GLY A 771 16.91 33.33 53.18
N VAL A 772 15.80 34.06 53.08
CA VAL A 772 15.10 34.69 54.20
C VAL A 772 13.98 33.78 54.69
N ILE A 773 13.50 33.96 55.92
CA ILE A 773 12.32 33.25 56.42
C ILE A 773 11.13 33.63 55.53
N ALA A 774 10.50 32.64 54.92
CA ALA A 774 9.27 32.71 54.13
C ALA A 774 8.06 32.30 54.96
N ILE A 775 8.22 31.37 55.90
CA ILE A 775 7.25 30.97 56.92
C ILE A 775 8.00 30.35 58.11
N GLN A 776 7.58 30.61 59.35
CA GLN A 776 8.21 29.99 60.52
C GLN A 776 7.70 28.55 60.69
N THR A 777 8.59 27.56 60.53
CA THR A 777 8.32 26.15 60.82
C THR A 777 8.40 25.90 62.33
N SER A 778 7.50 25.08 62.86
CA SER A 778 7.43 24.67 64.27
C SER A 778 6.87 23.25 64.35
N GLU A 779 6.91 22.60 65.52
CA GLU A 779 6.22 21.30 65.69
C GLU A 779 4.72 21.39 65.35
N ARG A 780 4.09 22.54 65.61
CA ARG A 780 2.70 22.82 65.23
C ARG A 780 2.50 22.85 63.72
N ASN A 781 3.35 23.58 63.00
CA ASN A 781 3.18 23.82 61.56
C ASN A 781 3.69 22.66 60.69
N GLY A 782 4.76 22.02 61.12
CA GLY A 782 5.56 21.11 60.31
C GLY A 782 6.30 21.80 59.16
N LYS A 783 6.92 21.00 58.29
CA LYS A 783 7.70 21.42 57.10
C LYS A 783 6.82 22.03 56.01
N VAL A 784 7.42 22.85 55.15
CA VAL A 784 6.75 23.40 53.96
C VAL A 784 6.50 22.29 52.92
N VAL A 785 5.28 22.24 52.39
CA VAL A 785 4.83 21.27 51.38
C VAL A 785 4.88 21.87 49.99
N GLY A 786 4.51 23.15 49.84
CA GLY A 786 4.50 23.82 48.54
C GLY A 786 4.30 25.32 48.64
N ALA A 787 4.56 25.99 47.53
CA ALA A 787 4.26 27.40 47.31
C ALA A 787 3.74 27.60 45.89
N VAL A 788 2.80 28.53 45.69
CA VAL A 788 2.26 28.88 44.36
C VAL A 788 2.10 30.40 44.24
N LEU A 789 2.28 30.92 43.01
CA LEU A 789 2.04 32.33 42.69
C LEU A 789 0.56 32.57 42.46
N VAL A 790 -0.09 33.32 43.33
CA VAL A 790 -1.53 33.55 43.27
C VAL A 790 -1.86 35.03 43.12
N ASP A 791 -2.99 35.27 42.45
CA ASP A 791 -3.71 36.54 42.40
C ASP A 791 -4.93 36.51 43.33
N ASP A 792 -5.52 37.65 43.64
CA ASP A 792 -6.73 37.76 44.48
C ASP A 792 -7.94 37.04 43.87
N HIS A 793 -7.96 36.93 42.55
CA HIS A 793 -9.01 36.26 41.78
C HIS A 793 -8.80 34.75 41.63
N ASP A 794 -7.62 34.24 41.98
CA ASP A 794 -7.31 32.82 41.86
C ASP A 794 -8.02 31.99 42.95
N GLU A 795 -8.18 30.70 42.69
CA GLU A 795 -8.58 29.70 43.69
C GLU A 795 -7.44 28.71 43.92
N VAL A 796 -7.39 28.11 45.10
CA VAL A 796 -6.34 27.15 45.47
C VAL A 796 -6.95 25.84 45.95
N MET A 797 -6.32 24.75 45.56
CA MET A 797 -6.69 23.39 45.96
C MET A 797 -5.67 22.85 46.96
N LEU A 798 -6.16 22.32 48.07
CA LEU A 798 -5.39 21.72 49.16
C LEU A 798 -5.77 20.25 49.28
N ILE A 799 -4.77 19.39 49.49
CA ILE A 799 -4.94 17.94 49.40
C ILE A 799 -4.28 17.31 50.61
N SER A 800 -5.01 16.50 51.37
CA SER A 800 -4.46 15.73 52.50
C SER A 800 -4.00 14.33 52.07
N THR A 801 -3.17 13.69 52.88
CA THR A 801 -2.76 12.28 52.71
C THR A 801 -3.90 11.28 52.89
N GLY A 802 -5.02 11.70 53.49
CA GLY A 802 -6.26 10.91 53.61
C GLY A 802 -7.27 11.15 52.48
N GLY A 803 -6.87 11.85 51.40
CA GLY A 803 -7.73 12.08 50.22
C GLY A 803 -8.71 13.25 50.33
N VAL A 804 -8.73 13.98 51.46
CA VAL A 804 -9.57 15.18 51.61
C VAL A 804 -9.06 16.31 50.71
N LEU A 805 -9.93 16.78 49.80
CA LEU A 805 -9.70 17.87 48.86
C LEU A 805 -10.50 19.12 49.27
N ILE A 806 -9.81 20.24 49.49
CA ILE A 806 -10.45 21.53 49.80
C ILE A 806 -10.08 22.57 48.76
N ARG A 807 -11.10 23.20 48.18
CA ARG A 807 -10.97 24.35 47.27
C ARG A 807 -11.31 25.62 48.03
N THR A 808 -10.38 26.57 48.07
CA THR A 808 -10.53 27.83 48.81
C THR A 808 -10.18 29.00 47.88
N ARG A 809 -10.96 30.08 47.95
CA ARG A 809 -10.62 31.31 47.23
C ARG A 809 -9.39 31.96 47.85
N VAL A 810 -8.44 32.39 47.04
CA VAL A 810 -7.21 33.03 47.54
C VAL A 810 -7.53 34.28 48.35
N ALA A 811 -8.57 35.04 47.97
CA ALA A 811 -9.08 36.19 48.74
C ALA A 811 -9.52 35.88 50.18
N GLN A 812 -9.80 34.61 50.53
CA GLN A 812 -10.17 34.22 51.90
C GLN A 812 -8.94 33.97 52.79
N ILE A 813 -7.76 33.83 52.19
CA ILE A 813 -6.50 33.61 52.91
C ILE A 813 -5.85 34.97 53.12
N ARG A 814 -5.85 35.45 54.36
CA ARG A 814 -5.30 36.76 54.71
C ARG A 814 -3.82 36.87 54.34
N GLU A 815 -3.45 38.05 53.83
CA GLU A 815 -2.06 38.42 53.68
C GLU A 815 -1.38 38.62 55.04
N GLN A 816 -0.18 38.08 55.13
CA GLN A 816 0.67 38.20 56.30
C GLN A 816 2.12 38.37 55.87
N GLY A 817 2.87 39.03 56.75
CA GLY A 817 4.30 39.21 56.57
C GLY A 817 5.06 37.89 56.46
N ARG A 818 6.30 37.97 55.94
CA ARG A 818 7.17 36.79 55.75
C ARG A 818 7.42 35.93 57.00
N SER A 819 7.77 36.55 58.13
CA SER A 819 8.19 35.82 59.35
C SER A 819 7.04 35.52 60.30
N THR A 820 5.89 35.05 59.79
CA THR A 820 4.75 34.59 60.61
C THR A 820 4.54 33.08 60.47
N GLN A 821 3.76 32.49 61.39
CA GLN A 821 3.40 31.07 61.38
C GLN A 821 2.22 30.74 60.45
N GLY A 822 1.53 31.74 59.90
CA GLY A 822 0.35 31.54 59.05
C GLY A 822 -0.93 31.17 59.80
N VAL A 823 -1.99 30.94 59.03
CA VAL A 823 -3.33 30.56 59.50
C VAL A 823 -3.65 29.13 59.08
N THR A 824 -4.65 28.52 59.72
CA THR A 824 -5.18 27.23 59.29
C THR A 824 -5.78 27.36 57.91
N LEU A 825 -5.23 26.63 56.93
CA LEU A 825 -5.78 26.50 55.59
C LEU A 825 -6.78 25.34 55.50
N ILE A 826 -6.49 24.25 56.23
CA ILE A 826 -7.31 23.04 56.32
C ILE A 826 -7.16 22.42 57.71
N SER A 827 -8.27 21.90 58.27
CA SER A 827 -8.23 21.05 59.46
C SER A 827 -7.98 19.60 59.04
N LEU A 828 -6.95 18.97 59.60
CA LEU A 828 -6.55 17.59 59.31
C LEU A 828 -6.91 16.67 60.48
N SER A 829 -7.23 15.40 60.22
CA SER A 829 -7.51 14.40 61.26
C SER A 829 -6.22 13.89 61.91
N ASP A 830 -6.30 13.24 63.09
CA ASP A 830 -5.12 12.71 63.79
C ASP A 830 -4.32 11.74 62.90
N GLY A 831 -3.06 12.11 62.61
CA GLY A 831 -2.14 11.35 61.76
C GLY A 831 -2.13 11.76 60.27
N GLU A 832 -3.01 12.65 59.82
CA GLU A 832 -3.05 13.15 58.43
C GLU A 832 -2.14 14.36 58.22
N LYS A 833 -1.56 14.45 57.01
CA LYS A 833 -0.72 15.58 56.58
C LYS A 833 -1.25 16.19 55.29
N LEU A 834 -0.90 17.45 55.03
CA LEU A 834 -1.09 18.08 53.73
C LEU A 834 -0.08 17.49 52.73
N ALA A 835 -0.60 16.92 51.64
CA ALA A 835 0.17 16.29 50.56
C ALA A 835 0.50 17.24 49.40
N GLY A 836 -0.35 18.26 49.13
CA GLY A 836 -0.16 19.15 47.99
C GLY A 836 -0.95 20.46 48.04
N LEU A 837 -0.49 21.42 47.24
CA LEU A 837 -1.07 22.76 47.04
C LEU A 837 -0.96 23.12 45.56
N GLU A 838 -2.08 23.42 44.91
CA GLU A 838 -2.10 23.81 43.48
C GLU A 838 -3.01 25.02 43.23
N ARG A 839 -2.64 25.84 42.24
CA ARG A 839 -3.38 27.05 41.83
C ARG A 839 -4.34 26.75 40.69
N ILE A 840 -5.53 27.33 40.77
CA ILE A 840 -6.54 27.33 39.72
C ILE A 840 -6.69 28.77 39.21
N GLU A 841 -6.22 29.01 37.98
CA GLU A 841 -6.25 30.32 37.32
C GLU A 841 -7.61 30.53 36.64
N GLU A 842 -8.31 31.63 36.96
CA GLU A 842 -9.53 32.06 36.27
C GLU A 842 -9.11 33.02 35.13
N ARG A 843 -9.24 32.61 33.85
CA ARG A 843 -8.96 33.49 32.71
C ARG A 843 -10.13 33.60 31.75
N GLU A 844 -10.55 34.84 31.52
CA GLU A 844 -11.40 35.27 30.40
C GLU A 844 -10.58 35.28 29.10
N LEU A 845 -11.19 34.85 28.00
CA LEU A 845 -10.55 34.57 26.71
C LEU A 845 -10.76 35.73 25.71
N GLU A 846 -9.68 36.32 25.20
CA GLU A 846 -9.68 37.08 23.93
C GLU A 846 -8.49 36.64 23.06
N GLY A 847 -8.75 36.29 21.80
CA GLY A 847 -7.80 35.64 20.88
C GLY A 847 -7.25 36.54 19.78
N GLN A 848 -6.07 36.19 19.25
CA GLN A 848 -5.52 36.70 17.99
C GLN A 848 -4.51 35.69 17.38
N ARG A 849 -4.70 35.34 16.09
CA ARG A 849 -3.82 34.48 15.25
C ARG A 849 -2.85 35.34 14.41
N ARG A 850 -1.62 34.86 14.18
CA ARG A 850 -0.68 35.35 13.14
C ARG A 850 0.08 34.19 12.47
N ASN A 851 0.58 34.44 11.26
CA ASN A 851 0.80 33.49 10.14
C ASN A 851 2.28 33.47 9.67
N ARG A 852 2.72 32.35 9.02
CA ARG A 852 3.93 32.09 8.16
C ARG A 852 5.26 31.60 8.81
N PRO A 853 6.27 31.07 8.06
CA PRO A 853 6.33 30.20 6.86
C PRO A 853 7.30 28.98 6.99
N GLY A 854 7.26 28.01 6.05
CA GLY A 854 8.02 26.75 6.11
C GLY A 854 9.42 26.70 5.45
N THR A 855 10.13 25.56 5.58
CA THR A 855 11.11 25.01 4.61
C THR A 855 11.73 23.63 5.02
N ALA A 856 11.73 22.70 4.04
CA ALA A 856 12.81 21.81 3.53
C ALA A 856 13.37 20.56 4.28
N ALA A 857 13.03 19.39 3.69
CA ALA A 857 13.89 18.33 3.09
C ALA A 857 14.93 17.49 3.90
N GLY A 858 14.62 16.20 4.08
CA GLY A 858 15.20 15.05 3.33
C GLY A 858 16.61 14.49 3.66
N ALA A 859 16.70 13.19 4.00
CA ALA A 859 17.78 12.27 3.56
C ALA A 859 17.50 10.77 3.90
N LEU A 860 17.62 9.90 2.88
CA LEU A 860 17.61 8.42 2.93
C LEU A 860 18.94 7.83 3.46
N ARG A 861 18.93 6.58 3.97
CA ARG A 861 20.14 5.73 4.11
C ARG A 861 19.89 4.25 3.75
N PRO A 862 20.89 3.55 3.17
CA PRO A 862 20.86 2.12 2.83
C PRO A 862 21.66 1.22 3.82
N ASP A 863 21.63 -0.08 3.51
CA ASP A 863 22.37 -1.25 4.04
C ASP A 863 21.82 -2.05 5.25
N ARG A 864 21.32 -3.25 4.94
CA ARG A 864 20.96 -4.32 5.89
C ARG A 864 22.08 -5.36 5.96
N ALA A 865 23.04 -5.13 6.85
CA ALA A 865 23.79 -6.22 7.50
C ALA A 865 23.04 -6.63 8.78
N LEU A 866 23.02 -7.92 9.11
CA LEU A 866 22.27 -8.56 10.21
C LEU A 866 22.13 -7.68 11.46
N MET A 867 20.99 -6.98 11.59
CA MET A 867 20.58 -6.37 12.85
C MET A 867 20.06 -7.46 13.80
N SER A 868 20.44 -7.39 15.08
CA SER A 868 19.95 -8.28 16.13
C SER A 868 18.41 -8.30 16.13
N ARG A 869 17.84 -9.46 15.83
CA ARG A 869 16.39 -9.62 15.65
C ARG A 869 15.66 -9.47 16.99
N ILE A 870 14.62 -8.65 17.02
CA ILE A 870 13.72 -8.48 18.17
C ILE A 870 12.93 -9.78 18.43
N PHE A 871 12.76 -10.15 19.72
CA PHE A 871 11.91 -11.26 20.14
C PHE A 871 10.47 -10.78 20.41
N ASN A 872 9.53 -11.20 19.58
CA ASN A 872 8.12 -10.79 19.64
C ASN A 872 7.27 -11.86 20.35
N PHE A 873 6.81 -11.55 21.56
CA PHE A 873 5.95 -12.41 22.40
C PHE A 873 4.44 -12.16 22.22
N SER A 874 4.03 -11.59 21.08
CA SER A 874 2.62 -11.31 20.76
C SER A 874 1.75 -12.57 20.71
N ALA A 875 0.47 -12.45 21.09
CA ALA A 875 -0.57 -13.48 20.89
C ALA A 875 -0.94 -13.71 19.42
N GLY A 876 -0.39 -12.90 18.51
CA GLY A 876 -0.61 -12.97 17.07
C GLY A 876 -0.57 -11.57 16.44
N PRO A 877 0.12 -11.38 15.29
CA PRO A 877 0.94 -12.35 14.58
C PRO A 877 2.24 -12.70 15.33
N ALA A 878 2.60 -13.99 15.32
CA ALA A 878 3.80 -14.52 15.96
C ALA A 878 5.06 -14.31 15.13
N MET A 879 6.22 -14.59 15.73
CA MET A 879 7.47 -14.69 14.98
C MET A 879 7.42 -15.81 13.94
N LEU A 880 8.09 -15.61 12.80
CA LEU A 880 8.39 -16.65 11.82
C LEU A 880 9.88 -17.03 11.86
N PRO A 881 10.30 -18.25 11.52
CA PRO A 881 11.71 -18.62 11.48
C PRO A 881 12.50 -17.73 10.53
N ALA A 882 13.76 -17.43 10.85
CA ALA A 882 14.58 -16.54 10.04
C ALA A 882 14.82 -17.14 8.64
N GLU A 883 14.99 -18.46 8.55
CA GLU A 883 15.20 -19.18 7.30
C GLU A 883 13.95 -19.14 6.41
N VAL A 884 12.76 -19.23 7.02
CA VAL A 884 11.48 -19.10 6.31
C VAL A 884 11.31 -17.68 5.79
N LEU A 885 11.67 -16.65 6.56
CA LEU A 885 11.61 -15.25 6.12
C LEU A 885 12.63 -14.93 5.03
N ALA A 886 13.85 -15.46 5.13
CA ALA A 886 14.88 -15.30 4.11
C ALA A 886 14.42 -15.93 2.80
N ARG A 887 14.00 -17.20 2.84
CA ARG A 887 13.47 -17.91 1.68
C ARG A 887 12.23 -17.22 1.10
N ALA A 888 11.30 -16.79 1.95
CA ALA A 888 10.15 -16.03 1.51
C ALA A 888 10.56 -14.71 0.86
N GLY A 889 11.57 -14.01 1.39
CA GLY A 889 12.12 -12.80 0.79
C GLY A 889 12.72 -13.04 -0.59
N ASP A 890 13.50 -14.11 -0.74
CA ASP A 890 14.11 -14.50 -2.02
C ASP A 890 13.02 -14.87 -3.04
N GLU A 891 12.09 -15.75 -2.65
CA GLU A 891 10.98 -16.25 -3.50
C GLU A 891 9.86 -15.20 -3.71
N MET A 892 9.89 -14.10 -2.96
CA MET A 892 9.05 -12.91 -3.16
C MET A 892 9.63 -12.00 -4.24
N LEU A 893 10.95 -11.96 -4.40
CA LEU A 893 11.58 -11.23 -5.49
C LEU A 893 11.52 -12.05 -6.79
N ASP A 894 11.73 -13.36 -6.68
CA ASP A 894 11.73 -14.26 -7.82
C ASP A 894 11.43 -15.71 -7.40
N TRP A 895 10.31 -16.26 -7.85
CA TRP A 895 9.99 -17.66 -7.68
C TRP A 895 10.86 -18.53 -8.58
N HIS A 896 11.93 -19.10 -8.02
CA HIS A 896 12.77 -20.10 -8.66
C HIS A 896 13.34 -19.69 -10.04
N GLY A 897 13.68 -18.42 -10.23
CA GLY A 897 14.26 -17.94 -11.49
C GLY A 897 13.23 -17.69 -12.59
N SER A 898 11.94 -17.63 -12.23
CA SER A 898 10.84 -17.39 -13.19
C SER A 898 10.62 -15.91 -13.49
N GLY A 899 11.21 -15.00 -12.69
CA GLY A 899 10.95 -13.56 -12.75
C GLY A 899 9.55 -13.17 -12.24
N MET A 900 8.79 -14.12 -11.69
CA MET A 900 7.47 -13.94 -11.11
C MET A 900 7.55 -14.11 -9.60
N CYS A 901 6.98 -13.19 -8.84
CA CYS A 901 6.85 -13.32 -7.38
C CYS A 901 5.82 -14.40 -7.04
N VAL A 902 6.01 -15.11 -5.92
CA VAL A 902 5.01 -16.06 -5.38
C VAL A 902 3.60 -15.46 -5.19
N MET A 903 3.46 -14.14 -5.01
CA MET A 903 2.15 -13.47 -4.94
C MET A 903 1.51 -13.19 -6.30
N GLU A 904 2.28 -13.20 -7.38
CA GLU A 904 1.79 -13.01 -8.75
C GLU A 904 1.20 -14.30 -9.33
N MET A 905 1.33 -15.41 -8.62
CA MET A 905 0.76 -16.70 -9.01
C MET A 905 -0.77 -16.67 -8.95
N SER A 906 -1.39 -17.07 -10.06
CA SER A 906 -2.83 -17.39 -10.07
C SER A 906 -3.10 -18.52 -9.08
N HIS A 907 -4.11 -18.36 -8.22
CA HIS A 907 -4.54 -19.42 -7.29
C HIS A 907 -5.10 -20.66 -8.01
N ARG A 908 -5.40 -20.53 -9.31
CA ARG A 908 -5.80 -21.64 -10.19
C ARG A 908 -4.65 -22.13 -11.08
N GLY A 909 -3.49 -21.50 -11.01
CA GLY A 909 -2.28 -21.91 -11.73
C GLY A 909 -1.66 -23.16 -11.13
N LYS A 910 -0.98 -23.96 -11.96
CA LYS A 910 -0.38 -25.23 -11.53
C LYS A 910 0.64 -25.06 -10.40
N GLU A 911 1.37 -23.96 -10.42
CA GLU A 911 2.38 -23.61 -9.43
C GLU A 911 1.75 -23.43 -8.06
N PHE A 912 0.73 -22.57 -7.96
CA PHE A 912 0.06 -22.34 -6.69
C PHE A 912 -0.74 -23.56 -6.23
N VAL A 913 -1.44 -24.24 -7.15
CA VAL A 913 -2.13 -25.50 -6.83
C VAL A 913 -1.14 -26.53 -6.30
N GLY A 914 0.07 -26.59 -6.86
CA GLY A 914 1.18 -27.39 -6.35
C GLY A 914 1.64 -26.96 -4.96
N ILE A 915 1.79 -25.66 -4.70
CA ILE A 915 2.12 -25.12 -3.37
C ILE A 915 1.04 -25.49 -2.34
N ALA A 916 -0.23 -25.34 -2.70
CA ALA A 916 -1.36 -25.67 -1.84
C ALA A 916 -1.45 -27.18 -1.57
N ALA A 917 -1.25 -28.01 -2.59
CA ALA A 917 -1.20 -29.47 -2.45
C ALA A 917 0.00 -29.94 -1.62
N ASP A 918 1.17 -29.32 -1.81
CA ASP A 918 2.36 -29.54 -0.98
C ASP A 918 2.09 -29.20 0.48
N ALA A 919 1.50 -28.04 0.74
CA ALA A 919 1.15 -27.59 2.08
C ALA A 919 0.10 -28.53 2.71
N GLU A 920 -0.90 -28.99 1.95
CA GLU A 920 -1.87 -29.97 2.42
C GLU A 920 -1.20 -31.30 2.77
N ARG A 921 -0.35 -31.82 1.87
CA ARG A 921 0.36 -33.09 2.06
C ARG A 921 1.25 -33.04 3.30
N ASP A 922 2.06 -31.99 3.43
CA ASP A 922 2.98 -31.83 4.57
C ASP A 922 2.18 -31.68 5.87
N LEU A 923 1.06 -30.96 5.87
CA LEU A 923 0.18 -30.85 7.04
C LEU A 923 -0.48 -32.19 7.41
N ARG A 924 -0.97 -32.93 6.41
CA ARG A 924 -1.58 -34.26 6.58
C ARG A 924 -0.58 -35.23 7.22
N GLU A 925 0.68 -35.21 6.78
CA GLU A 925 1.76 -36.01 7.34
C GLU A 925 2.07 -35.58 8.79
N LEU A 926 2.28 -34.28 9.03
CA LEU A 926 2.65 -33.75 10.34
C LEU A 926 1.62 -34.05 11.45
N LEU A 927 0.32 -34.01 11.11
CA LEU A 927 -0.77 -34.27 12.04
C LEU A 927 -1.34 -35.70 11.96
N ALA A 928 -0.81 -36.55 11.08
CA ALA A 928 -1.37 -37.86 10.79
C ALA A 928 -2.90 -37.81 10.52
N VAL A 929 -3.32 -36.88 9.66
CA VAL A 929 -4.75 -36.63 9.37
C VAL A 929 -5.34 -37.85 8.66
N PRO A 930 -6.39 -38.50 9.22
CA PRO A 930 -7.00 -39.68 8.61
C PRO A 930 -7.59 -39.39 7.22
N GLN A 931 -7.71 -40.44 6.39
CA GLN A 931 -8.20 -40.28 5.01
C GLN A 931 -9.66 -39.78 4.93
N ASN A 932 -10.49 -40.09 5.93
CA ASN A 932 -11.89 -39.65 6.00
C ASN A 932 -12.07 -38.20 6.49
N TYR A 933 -11.05 -37.35 6.33
CA TYR A 933 -11.07 -35.93 6.69
C TYR A 933 -10.61 -35.07 5.51
N LYS A 934 -11.26 -33.90 5.37
CA LYS A 934 -10.87 -32.83 4.46
C LYS A 934 -10.09 -31.74 5.19
N LEU A 935 -9.06 -31.26 4.51
CA LEU A 935 -8.26 -30.10 4.91
C LEU A 935 -8.67 -28.92 4.04
N LEU A 936 -8.99 -27.79 4.66
CA LEU A 936 -9.40 -26.57 3.99
C LEU A 936 -8.51 -25.40 4.41
N PHE A 937 -8.09 -24.60 3.44
CA PHE A 937 -7.36 -23.35 3.64
C PHE A 937 -8.28 -22.16 3.35
N LEU A 938 -8.94 -21.66 4.38
CA LEU A 938 -9.97 -20.62 4.26
C LEU A 938 -9.40 -19.22 4.51
N GLN A 939 -9.96 -18.23 3.83
CA GLN A 939 -9.57 -16.83 3.99
C GLN A 939 -10.09 -16.23 5.31
N GLY A 940 -9.31 -15.35 5.90
CA GLY A 940 -9.65 -14.61 7.12
C GLY A 940 -9.10 -15.26 8.40
N GLY A 941 -9.52 -14.72 9.55
CA GLY A 941 -9.12 -15.22 10.87
C GLY A 941 -10.10 -16.27 11.41
N ALA A 942 -9.64 -17.01 12.42
CA ALA A 942 -10.41 -18.08 13.09
C ALA A 942 -11.79 -17.63 13.62
N THR A 943 -11.99 -16.32 13.87
CA THR A 943 -13.27 -15.75 14.30
C THR A 943 -14.41 -15.99 13.30
N LEU A 944 -14.11 -16.10 12.00
CA LEU A 944 -15.13 -16.46 11.00
C LEU A 944 -15.78 -17.82 11.32
N GLN A 945 -15.01 -18.74 11.92
CA GLN A 945 -15.49 -20.07 12.27
C GLN A 945 -16.57 -20.04 13.36
N PHE A 946 -16.67 -18.97 14.14
CA PHE A 946 -17.69 -18.83 15.19
C PHE A 946 -19.11 -18.78 14.60
N ALA A 947 -19.26 -18.24 13.38
CA ALA A 947 -20.51 -18.30 12.61
C ALA A 947 -20.53 -19.50 11.65
N GLN A 948 -19.40 -19.82 11.01
CA GLN A 948 -19.35 -20.88 9.99
C GLN A 948 -19.59 -22.28 10.56
N VAL A 949 -19.12 -22.58 11.77
CA VAL A 949 -19.34 -23.86 12.44
C VAL A 949 -20.84 -24.12 12.69
N PRO A 950 -21.61 -23.25 13.38
CA PRO A 950 -23.05 -23.48 13.55
C PRO A 950 -23.81 -23.54 12.22
N MET A 951 -23.45 -22.71 11.23
CA MET A 951 -24.08 -22.78 9.91
C MET A 951 -23.96 -24.16 9.25
N ASN A 952 -22.85 -24.89 9.48
CA ASN A 952 -22.58 -26.17 8.81
C ASN A 952 -22.88 -27.41 9.66
N LEU A 953 -22.76 -27.33 10.98
CA LEU A 953 -22.73 -28.51 11.85
C LEU A 953 -24.00 -28.71 12.68
N LEU A 954 -25.03 -27.87 12.52
CA LEU A 954 -26.29 -28.04 13.26
C LEU A 954 -27.11 -29.26 12.82
N ARG A 955 -26.96 -29.71 11.57
CA ARG A 955 -27.54 -30.97 11.05
C ARG A 955 -29.03 -31.14 11.37
N GLY A 956 -29.79 -30.05 11.29
CA GLY A 956 -31.23 -30.02 11.57
C GLY A 956 -31.63 -30.13 13.06
N LYS A 957 -30.68 -30.28 13.99
CA LYS A 957 -30.98 -30.42 15.43
C LYS A 957 -31.22 -29.08 16.14
N GLY A 958 -30.74 -27.97 15.58
CA GLY A 958 -30.94 -26.61 16.14
C GLY A 958 -30.32 -26.36 17.52
N LYS A 959 -29.50 -27.30 18.05
CA LYS A 959 -28.92 -27.27 19.39
C LYS A 959 -27.43 -27.58 19.34
N ALA A 960 -26.61 -26.81 20.04
CA ALA A 960 -25.17 -27.06 20.17
C ALA A 960 -24.67 -26.80 21.59
N ASP A 961 -23.62 -27.50 22.00
CA ASP A 961 -23.03 -27.37 23.32
C ASP A 961 -21.66 -26.72 23.22
N TYR A 962 -21.33 -25.88 24.20
CA TYR A 962 -20.08 -25.13 24.24
C TYR A 962 -19.43 -25.23 25.60
N VAL A 963 -18.10 -25.18 25.64
CA VAL A 963 -17.30 -25.11 26.86
C VAL A 963 -16.67 -23.72 26.96
N SER A 964 -16.91 -23.04 28.09
CA SER A 964 -16.48 -21.65 28.32
C SER A 964 -15.25 -21.61 29.23
N THR A 965 -14.06 -21.53 28.62
CA THR A 965 -12.77 -21.50 29.32
C THR A 965 -12.00 -20.21 29.16
N GLY A 966 -12.57 -19.19 28.50
CA GLY A 966 -11.92 -17.90 28.32
C GLY A 966 -12.63 -16.98 27.34
N GLU A 967 -11.89 -16.03 26.79
CA GLU A 967 -12.44 -14.97 25.94
C GLU A 967 -12.84 -15.49 24.55
N TRP A 968 -12.10 -16.45 23.98
CA TRP A 968 -12.40 -16.96 22.63
C TRP A 968 -13.63 -17.86 22.65
N SER A 969 -13.72 -18.75 23.64
CA SER A 969 -14.94 -19.53 23.88
C SER A 969 -16.16 -18.65 24.16
N LYS A 970 -16.04 -17.57 24.95
CA LYS A 970 -17.12 -16.58 25.16
C LYS A 970 -17.61 -15.95 23.85
N LYS A 971 -16.69 -15.56 22.97
CA LYS A 971 -17.04 -14.98 21.66
C LYS A 971 -17.73 -15.99 20.76
N ALA A 972 -17.23 -17.23 20.71
CA ALA A 972 -17.85 -18.31 19.94
C ALA A 972 -19.28 -18.60 20.44
N ILE A 973 -19.49 -18.67 21.75
CA ILE A 973 -20.82 -18.84 22.37
C ILE A 973 -21.75 -17.68 21.97
N ARG A 974 -21.26 -16.44 22.04
CA ARG A 974 -22.07 -15.25 21.70
C ARG A 974 -22.53 -15.29 20.26
N GLU A 975 -21.63 -15.60 19.33
CA GLU A 975 -21.92 -15.69 17.90
C GLU A 975 -22.91 -16.83 17.61
N ALA A 976 -22.68 -18.01 18.19
CA ALA A 976 -23.48 -19.21 17.95
C ALA A 976 -24.96 -19.04 18.36
N LYS A 977 -25.26 -18.20 19.36
CA LYS A 977 -26.63 -17.90 19.80
C LYS A 977 -27.51 -17.30 18.70
N ALA A 978 -26.93 -16.71 17.66
CA ALA A 978 -27.68 -16.22 16.50
C ALA A 978 -28.21 -17.35 15.61
N PHE A 979 -27.65 -18.57 15.72
CA PHE A 979 -27.91 -19.68 14.80
C PHE A 979 -28.60 -20.87 15.47
N CYS A 980 -28.42 -21.06 16.78
CA CYS A 980 -28.97 -22.20 17.50
C CYS A 980 -29.18 -21.95 18.98
N ASP A 981 -29.89 -22.89 19.61
CA ASP A 981 -29.97 -22.99 21.07
C ASP A 981 -28.64 -23.51 21.65
N VAL A 982 -27.91 -22.61 22.31
CA VAL A 982 -26.58 -22.85 22.88
C VAL A 982 -26.68 -23.20 24.36
N HIS A 983 -26.16 -24.37 24.73
CA HIS A 983 -25.98 -24.79 26.12
C HIS A 983 -24.50 -24.77 26.51
N VAL A 984 -24.18 -24.21 27.68
CA VAL A 984 -22.81 -24.21 28.21
C VAL A 984 -22.60 -25.48 29.02
N ALA A 985 -21.98 -26.50 28.41
CA ALA A 985 -21.80 -27.83 29.01
C ALA A 985 -20.78 -27.83 30.17
N ALA A 986 -19.83 -26.90 30.15
CA ALA A 986 -18.93 -26.63 31.26
C ALA A 986 -18.39 -25.19 31.17
N SER A 987 -18.06 -24.61 32.31
CA SER A 987 -17.45 -23.28 32.41
C SER A 987 -16.41 -23.29 33.53
N SER A 988 -15.34 -22.52 33.36
CA SER A 988 -14.36 -22.20 34.41
C SER A 988 -14.49 -20.76 34.89
N GLU A 989 -15.62 -20.10 34.61
CA GLU A 989 -15.89 -18.72 35.00
C GLU A 989 -15.93 -18.53 36.52
N ASP A 990 -16.31 -19.56 37.27
CA ASP A 990 -16.34 -19.61 38.73
C ASP A 990 -14.97 -19.35 39.37
N ARG A 991 -13.88 -19.66 38.66
CA ARG A 991 -12.51 -19.31 39.05
C ARG A 991 -11.81 -18.40 38.05
N ASN A 992 -12.56 -17.51 37.41
CA ASN A 992 -12.01 -16.51 36.47
C ASN A 992 -11.14 -17.11 35.35
N PHE A 993 -11.56 -18.27 34.82
CA PHE A 993 -10.92 -18.93 33.68
C PHE A 993 -9.47 -19.39 33.92
N THR A 994 -9.18 -19.89 35.12
CA THR A 994 -7.83 -20.33 35.52
C THR A 994 -7.60 -21.84 35.50
N TYR A 995 -8.57 -22.63 35.03
CA TYR A 995 -8.44 -24.09 34.96
C TYR A 995 -9.30 -24.65 33.83
N ALA A 996 -9.01 -25.88 33.41
CA ALA A 996 -9.77 -26.59 32.39
C ALA A 996 -10.79 -27.55 33.06
N PRO A 997 -12.11 -27.31 32.95
CA PRO A 997 -13.11 -28.20 33.52
C PRO A 997 -13.00 -29.62 32.94
N LYS A 998 -12.91 -30.63 33.83
CA LYS A 998 -12.74 -32.05 33.46
C LYS A 998 -14.05 -32.80 33.22
N LYS A 999 -15.17 -32.34 33.80
CA LYS A 999 -16.51 -32.93 33.64
C LYS A 999 -17.39 -32.00 32.84
N TRP A 1000 -17.94 -32.48 31.72
CA TRP A 1000 -18.82 -31.71 30.85
C TRP A 1000 -20.23 -32.31 30.87
N ASN A 1001 -21.22 -31.49 31.20
CA ASN A 1001 -22.63 -31.88 31.17
C ASN A 1001 -23.19 -31.70 29.76
N VAL A 1002 -22.78 -32.56 28.83
CA VAL A 1002 -23.16 -32.44 27.41
C VAL A 1002 -24.57 -32.98 27.17
N ARG A 1003 -25.39 -32.22 26.44
CA ARG A 1003 -26.71 -32.67 25.98
C ARG A 1003 -26.60 -33.81 24.97
N LYS A 1004 -27.35 -34.90 25.19
CA LYS A 1004 -27.38 -36.06 24.27
C LYS A 1004 -27.87 -35.71 22.86
N ASP A 1005 -28.70 -34.68 22.75
CA ASP A 1005 -29.27 -34.20 21.49
C ASP A 1005 -28.47 -33.04 20.85
N ALA A 1006 -27.31 -32.66 21.40
CA ALA A 1006 -26.45 -31.66 20.77
C ALA A 1006 -26.00 -32.11 19.37
N ALA A 1007 -25.89 -31.15 18.45
CA ALA A 1007 -25.36 -31.38 17.12
C ALA A 1007 -23.83 -31.55 17.13
N TYR A 1008 -23.16 -30.76 17.97
CA TYR A 1008 -21.72 -30.80 18.23
C TYR A 1008 -21.42 -30.19 19.61
N VAL A 1009 -20.22 -30.45 20.12
CA VAL A 1009 -19.65 -29.77 21.29
C VAL A 1009 -18.45 -28.94 20.85
N HIS A 1010 -18.44 -27.65 21.14
CA HIS A 1010 -17.32 -26.75 20.80
C HIS A 1010 -16.52 -26.34 22.04
N TYR A 1011 -15.20 -26.32 21.91
CA TYR A 1011 -14.32 -25.77 22.94
C TYR A 1011 -13.09 -25.09 22.35
N CYS A 1012 -12.52 -24.16 23.11
CA CYS A 1012 -11.17 -23.65 22.84
C CYS A 1012 -10.15 -24.53 23.56
N SER A 1013 -9.36 -25.26 22.80
CA SER A 1013 -8.43 -26.27 23.34
C SER A 1013 -7.18 -25.67 23.97
N ASN A 1014 -6.85 -24.42 23.62
CA ASN A 1014 -5.83 -23.60 24.28
C ASN A 1014 -6.20 -22.11 24.19
N GLU A 1015 -6.71 -21.57 25.30
CA GLU A 1015 -7.15 -20.18 25.41
C GLU A 1015 -5.93 -19.25 25.44
N THR A 1016 -5.79 -18.42 24.41
CA THR A 1016 -4.59 -17.57 24.23
C THR A 1016 -4.43 -16.53 25.33
N ILE A 1017 -5.55 -16.00 25.79
CA ILE A 1017 -5.56 -14.86 26.72
C ILE A 1017 -5.31 -15.35 28.15
N GLY A 1018 -6.07 -16.37 28.58
CA GLY A 1018 -6.00 -16.91 29.94
C GLY A 1018 -4.93 -17.98 30.13
N GLY A 1019 -4.30 -18.49 29.07
CA GLY A 1019 -3.23 -19.49 29.17
C GLY A 1019 -3.69 -20.85 29.70
N VAL A 1020 -4.96 -21.20 29.53
CA VAL A 1020 -5.51 -22.51 29.90
C VAL A 1020 -5.48 -23.44 28.69
N GLU A 1021 -4.85 -24.60 28.83
CA GLU A 1021 -4.73 -25.63 27.80
C GLU A 1021 -5.32 -26.97 28.26
N TYR A 1022 -6.09 -27.60 27.37
CA TYR A 1022 -6.42 -29.01 27.49
C TYR A 1022 -5.26 -29.84 26.94
N HIS A 1023 -4.58 -30.60 27.80
CA HIS A 1023 -3.49 -31.50 27.39
C HIS A 1023 -4.00 -32.79 26.74
N GLU A 1024 -5.18 -33.26 27.15
CA GLU A 1024 -5.84 -34.44 26.61
C GLU A 1024 -7.13 -34.07 25.90
N VAL A 1025 -7.50 -34.86 24.89
CA VAL A 1025 -8.76 -34.69 24.17
C VAL A 1025 -9.90 -35.27 25.00
N VAL A 1026 -10.90 -34.44 25.29
CA VAL A 1026 -12.06 -34.85 26.09
C VAL A 1026 -13.01 -35.72 25.25
N ASN A 1027 -13.45 -36.84 25.82
CA ASN A 1027 -14.43 -37.71 25.18
C ASN A 1027 -15.85 -37.18 25.44
N VAL A 1028 -16.60 -36.92 24.36
CA VAL A 1028 -17.99 -36.42 24.38
C VAL A 1028 -19.00 -37.46 23.89
N ASN A 1029 -18.70 -38.75 24.07
CA ASN A 1029 -19.63 -39.88 23.91
C ASN A 1029 -20.40 -39.90 22.58
N GLY A 1030 -19.67 -39.87 21.46
CA GLY A 1030 -20.23 -40.02 20.11
C GLY A 1030 -20.81 -38.75 19.47
N ILE A 1031 -20.82 -37.62 20.20
CA ILE A 1031 -21.18 -36.31 19.64
C ILE A 1031 -19.94 -35.72 18.93
N PRO A 1032 -20.06 -35.10 17.75
CA PRO A 1032 -18.92 -34.44 17.09
C PRO A 1032 -18.28 -33.36 17.98
N LEU A 1033 -16.97 -33.48 18.21
CA LEU A 1033 -16.19 -32.50 18.96
C LEU A 1033 -15.56 -31.48 18.00
N VAL A 1034 -15.73 -30.19 18.30
CA VAL A 1034 -15.17 -29.06 17.55
C VAL A 1034 -14.13 -28.33 18.40
N ALA A 1035 -12.93 -28.16 17.88
CA ALA A 1035 -11.85 -27.48 18.59
C ALA A 1035 -11.36 -26.23 17.87
N ASP A 1036 -11.33 -25.10 18.58
CA ASP A 1036 -10.37 -24.03 18.27
C ASP A 1036 -8.99 -24.47 18.77
N ALA A 1037 -8.11 -24.82 17.84
CA ALA A 1037 -6.74 -25.26 18.11
C ALA A 1037 -5.71 -24.16 17.81
N SER A 1038 -6.14 -22.94 17.49
CA SER A 1038 -5.27 -21.87 16.96
C SER A 1038 -3.98 -21.68 17.75
N SER A 1039 -4.07 -21.68 19.09
CA SER A 1039 -2.94 -21.31 19.96
C SER A 1039 -1.90 -22.41 20.16
N HIS A 1040 -2.20 -23.67 19.83
CA HIS A 1040 -1.26 -24.80 19.93
C HIS A 1040 -1.19 -25.65 18.65
N PHE A 1041 -1.70 -25.14 17.54
CA PHE A 1041 -1.71 -25.89 16.29
C PHE A 1041 -0.27 -26.18 15.84
N LEU A 1042 0.03 -27.45 15.53
CA LEU A 1042 1.38 -27.98 15.29
C LEU A 1042 2.39 -27.78 16.43
N SER A 1043 1.98 -27.39 17.63
CA SER A 1043 2.89 -27.27 18.78
C SER A 1043 3.02 -28.57 19.58
N ARG A 1044 2.09 -29.51 19.36
CA ARG A 1044 2.03 -30.86 19.92
C ARG A 1044 1.26 -31.80 18.98
N PRO A 1045 1.47 -33.13 19.06
CA PRO A 1045 0.63 -34.08 18.36
C PRO A 1045 -0.84 -33.94 18.77
N LEU A 1046 -1.73 -33.94 17.78
CA LEU A 1046 -3.17 -33.94 17.97
C LEU A 1046 -3.75 -35.20 17.34
N GLU A 1047 -4.53 -35.96 18.11
CA GLU A 1047 -5.22 -37.15 17.60
C GLU A 1047 -6.48 -36.73 16.84
N VAL A 1048 -6.31 -36.39 15.57
CA VAL A 1048 -7.36 -35.80 14.70
C VAL A 1048 -8.64 -36.65 14.64
N SER A 1049 -8.53 -37.98 14.73
CA SER A 1049 -9.66 -38.92 14.71
C SER A 1049 -10.68 -38.72 15.83
N LYS A 1050 -10.30 -38.07 16.94
CA LYS A 1050 -11.21 -37.76 18.06
C LYS A 1050 -12.09 -36.52 17.83
N PHE A 1051 -11.84 -35.77 16.77
CA PHE A 1051 -12.55 -34.53 16.47
C PHE A 1051 -13.50 -34.71 15.28
N GLY A 1052 -14.63 -34.02 15.33
CA GLY A 1052 -15.46 -33.78 14.14
C GLY A 1052 -14.90 -32.65 13.29
N LEU A 1053 -14.43 -31.58 13.93
CA LEU A 1053 -13.79 -30.44 13.25
C LEU A 1053 -12.70 -29.81 14.13
N ILE A 1054 -11.58 -29.46 13.52
CA ILE A 1054 -10.52 -28.64 14.12
C ILE A 1054 -10.37 -27.40 13.26
N TYR A 1055 -10.26 -26.22 13.86
CA TYR A 1055 -9.84 -25.02 13.12
C TYR A 1055 -8.74 -24.26 13.85
N ALA A 1056 -7.89 -23.59 13.07
CA ALA A 1056 -6.77 -22.83 13.59
C ALA A 1056 -6.47 -21.60 12.72
N GLY A 1057 -6.40 -20.42 13.32
CA GLY A 1057 -5.89 -19.22 12.67
C GLY A 1057 -4.36 -19.29 12.52
N ALA A 1058 -3.86 -19.02 11.32
CA ALA A 1058 -2.46 -19.26 10.99
C ALA A 1058 -1.48 -18.35 11.76
N GLN A 1059 -1.91 -17.13 12.10
CA GLN A 1059 -1.09 -16.05 12.69
C GLN A 1059 -0.38 -16.39 14.01
N LYS A 1060 -0.67 -17.53 14.63
CA LYS A 1060 -0.06 -17.94 15.91
C LYS A 1060 1.12 -18.87 15.70
N ASN A 1061 0.90 -20.06 15.13
CA ASN A 1061 1.95 -21.07 15.03
C ASN A 1061 2.33 -21.41 13.60
N VAL A 1062 1.54 -21.02 12.59
CA VAL A 1062 1.60 -21.65 11.26
C VAL A 1062 1.65 -20.69 10.07
N GLY A 1063 1.76 -19.38 10.28
CA GLY A 1063 1.90 -18.42 9.20
C GLY A 1063 1.50 -17.00 9.58
N PRO A 1064 1.33 -16.09 8.60
CA PRO A 1064 0.83 -14.74 8.83
C PRO A 1064 -0.70 -14.73 9.06
N ALA A 1065 -1.25 -13.55 9.40
CA ALA A 1065 -2.69 -13.37 9.49
C ALA A 1065 -3.39 -13.49 8.13
N GLY A 1066 -4.69 -13.81 8.17
CA GLY A 1066 -5.53 -13.91 6.96
C GLY A 1066 -5.74 -15.33 6.41
N LEU A 1067 -5.16 -16.36 7.04
CA LEU A 1067 -5.42 -17.76 6.75
C LEU A 1067 -6.01 -18.48 7.97
N THR A 1068 -7.05 -19.27 7.75
CA THR A 1068 -7.62 -20.21 8.72
C THR A 1068 -7.60 -21.61 8.13
N ILE A 1069 -6.99 -22.55 8.86
CA ILE A 1069 -6.95 -23.96 8.50
C ILE A 1069 -8.15 -24.64 9.16
N VAL A 1070 -8.89 -25.46 8.41
CA VAL A 1070 -9.98 -26.28 8.91
C VAL A 1070 -9.73 -27.75 8.55
N ILE A 1071 -9.82 -28.64 9.54
CA ILE A 1071 -9.76 -30.09 9.37
C ILE A 1071 -11.13 -30.63 9.76
N VAL A 1072 -11.89 -31.16 8.81
CA VAL A 1072 -13.29 -31.55 9.03
C VAL A 1072 -13.53 -32.98 8.57
N ARG A 1073 -14.24 -33.77 9.38
CA ARG A 1073 -14.59 -35.15 9.06
C ARG A 1073 -15.63 -35.19 7.95
N GLU A 1074 -15.43 -36.06 6.96
CA GLU A 1074 -16.23 -36.05 5.72
C GLU A 1074 -17.72 -36.34 5.94
N ASP A 1075 -18.08 -37.17 6.91
CA ASP A 1075 -19.48 -37.49 7.27
C ASP A 1075 -20.26 -36.29 7.83
N LEU A 1076 -19.57 -35.21 8.20
CA LEU A 1076 -20.20 -33.98 8.69
C LEU A 1076 -20.48 -32.98 7.57
N LEU A 1077 -19.91 -33.17 6.38
CA LEU A 1077 -20.12 -32.29 5.23
C LEU A 1077 -21.52 -32.48 4.61
N GLY A 1078 -22.01 -31.43 3.95
CA GLY A 1078 -23.27 -31.46 3.18
C GLY A 1078 -24.53 -31.19 4.02
N ASN A 1079 -24.37 -30.66 5.24
CA ASN A 1079 -25.47 -30.39 6.18
C ASN A 1079 -25.64 -28.89 6.47
N ALA A 1080 -25.20 -28.02 5.56
CA ALA A 1080 -25.29 -26.57 5.75
C ALA A 1080 -26.75 -26.12 5.90
N ALA A 1081 -26.98 -25.19 6.85
CA ALA A 1081 -28.30 -24.62 7.09
C ALA A 1081 -28.76 -23.80 5.87
N LYS A 1082 -30.08 -23.77 5.64
CA LYS A 1082 -30.67 -22.97 4.56
C LYS A 1082 -30.30 -21.49 4.74
N GLY A 1083 -29.76 -20.87 3.70
CA GLY A 1083 -29.28 -19.48 3.73
C GLY A 1083 -27.80 -19.32 4.08
N THR A 1084 -27.07 -20.41 4.31
CA THR A 1084 -25.60 -20.36 4.43
C THR A 1084 -25.00 -19.88 3.09
N PRO A 1085 -24.21 -18.80 3.08
CA PRO A 1085 -23.52 -18.34 1.87
C PRO A 1085 -22.62 -19.44 1.30
N SER A 1086 -22.52 -19.54 -0.03
CA SER A 1086 -21.73 -20.59 -0.69
C SER A 1086 -20.27 -20.63 -0.21
N VAL A 1087 -19.66 -19.46 -0.02
CA VAL A 1087 -18.29 -19.32 0.49
C VAL A 1087 -18.12 -19.76 1.94
N MET A 1088 -19.21 -19.89 2.71
CA MET A 1088 -19.21 -20.38 4.08
C MET A 1088 -19.65 -21.85 4.19
N ASP A 1089 -20.06 -22.49 3.10
CA ASP A 1089 -20.43 -23.90 3.08
C ASP A 1089 -19.17 -24.80 2.98
N TYR A 1090 -18.93 -25.63 3.99
CA TYR A 1090 -17.76 -26.52 4.01
C TYR A 1090 -17.79 -27.58 2.91
N LYS A 1091 -18.96 -28.04 2.48
CA LYS A 1091 -19.06 -29.02 1.39
C LYS A 1091 -18.68 -28.39 0.06
N LEU A 1092 -19.10 -27.16 -0.20
CA LEU A 1092 -18.73 -26.44 -1.42
C LEU A 1092 -17.25 -26.06 -1.39
N GLN A 1093 -16.72 -25.61 -0.24
CA GLN A 1093 -15.29 -25.35 -0.07
C GLN A 1093 -14.44 -26.62 -0.29
N ALA A 1094 -14.87 -27.76 0.27
CA ALA A 1094 -14.20 -29.03 0.06
C ALA A 1094 -14.30 -29.55 -1.38
N GLY A 1095 -15.41 -29.28 -2.07
CA GLY A 1095 -15.57 -29.62 -3.49
C GLY A 1095 -14.75 -28.74 -4.44
N ALA A 1096 -14.30 -27.58 -3.95
CA ALA A 1096 -13.47 -26.64 -4.70
C ALA A 1096 -12.02 -26.62 -4.22
N ASP A 1097 -11.59 -27.57 -3.38
CA ASP A 1097 -10.24 -27.62 -2.79
C ASP A 1097 -9.79 -26.28 -2.18
N SER A 1098 -10.70 -25.62 -1.45
CA SER A 1098 -10.52 -24.27 -0.86
C SER A 1098 -10.43 -23.10 -1.85
N MET A 1099 -10.61 -23.33 -3.15
CA MET A 1099 -10.49 -22.32 -4.20
C MET A 1099 -11.78 -21.54 -4.48
N LEU A 1100 -12.86 -21.80 -3.72
CA LEU A 1100 -14.18 -21.22 -3.94
C LEU A 1100 -14.21 -19.71 -3.69
N ASN A 1101 -13.57 -19.27 -2.61
CA ASN A 1101 -13.33 -17.86 -2.30
C ASN A 1101 -11.84 -17.62 -2.43
N THR A 1102 -11.41 -16.71 -3.31
CA THR A 1102 -9.99 -16.45 -3.66
C THR A 1102 -9.09 -16.70 -2.46
N PRO A 1103 -8.33 -17.81 -2.43
CA PRO A 1103 -7.67 -18.25 -1.21
C PRO A 1103 -6.55 -17.28 -0.84
N PRO A 1104 -6.13 -17.22 0.43
CA PRO A 1104 -5.04 -16.37 0.86
C PRO A 1104 -3.69 -16.96 0.39
N THR A 1105 -3.38 -16.81 -0.90
CA THR A 1105 -2.30 -17.51 -1.60
C THR A 1105 -0.95 -17.37 -0.91
N TYR A 1106 -0.54 -16.14 -0.60
CA TYR A 1106 0.72 -15.90 0.09
C TYR A 1106 0.75 -16.51 1.50
N SER A 1107 -0.36 -16.47 2.24
CA SER A 1107 -0.44 -17.07 3.56
C SER A 1107 -0.37 -18.60 3.52
N ILE A 1108 -0.97 -19.24 2.50
CA ILE A 1108 -0.85 -20.69 2.27
C ILE A 1108 0.58 -21.07 1.94
N TYR A 1109 1.25 -20.28 1.09
CA TYR A 1109 2.65 -20.47 0.75
C TYR A 1109 3.56 -20.39 1.99
N ILE A 1110 3.42 -19.33 2.81
CA ILE A 1110 4.22 -19.20 4.05
C ILE A 1110 3.91 -20.35 5.02
N ALA A 1111 2.65 -20.78 5.13
CA ALA A 1111 2.28 -21.93 5.93
C ALA A 1111 2.96 -23.22 5.43
N GLY A 1112 2.99 -23.44 4.12
CA GLY A 1112 3.72 -24.54 3.49
C GLY A 1112 5.22 -24.52 3.80
N LEU A 1113 5.88 -23.36 3.70
CA LEU A 1113 7.27 -23.21 4.12
C LEU A 1113 7.47 -23.54 5.60
N LEU A 1114 6.53 -23.14 6.46
CA LEU A 1114 6.62 -23.44 7.87
C LEU A 1114 6.40 -24.93 8.17
N PHE A 1115 5.51 -25.62 7.44
CA PHE A 1115 5.34 -27.07 7.58
C PHE A 1115 6.64 -27.80 7.20
N LYS A 1116 7.27 -27.38 6.09
CA LYS A 1116 8.59 -27.87 5.68
C LYS A 1116 9.65 -27.61 6.76
N TRP A 1117 9.65 -26.41 7.36
CA TRP A 1117 10.51 -26.10 8.49
C TRP A 1117 10.25 -27.01 9.70
N VAL A 1118 8.99 -27.22 10.11
CA VAL A 1118 8.65 -28.14 11.21
C VAL A 1118 9.16 -29.55 10.94
N LYS A 1119 9.03 -30.06 9.71
CA LYS A 1119 9.61 -31.36 9.30
C LYS A 1119 11.13 -31.36 9.45
N GLN A 1120 11.82 -30.31 8.99
CA GLN A 1120 13.28 -30.17 9.14
C GLN A 1120 13.72 -30.11 10.61
N GLN A 1121 12.87 -29.61 11.50
CA GLN A 1121 13.13 -29.58 12.94
C GLN A 1121 12.84 -30.92 13.66
N GLY A 1122 12.62 -32.01 12.93
CA GLY A 1122 12.31 -33.33 13.49
C GLY A 1122 10.81 -33.61 13.67
N GLY A 1123 9.93 -32.78 13.10
CA GLY A 1123 8.48 -32.95 13.14
C GLY A 1123 7.82 -32.46 14.44
N VAL A 1124 6.52 -32.69 14.57
CA VAL A 1124 5.69 -32.12 15.65
C VAL A 1124 6.14 -32.59 17.04
N ARG A 1125 6.64 -33.83 17.19
CA ARG A 1125 7.11 -34.37 18.48
C ARG A 1125 8.37 -33.66 18.99
N GLU A 1126 9.31 -33.32 18.11
CA GLU A 1126 10.51 -32.57 18.50
C GLU A 1126 10.20 -31.08 18.76
N VAL A 1127 9.27 -30.51 17.99
CA VAL A 1127 8.69 -29.19 18.31
C VAL A 1127 8.04 -29.20 19.69
N GLU A 1128 7.26 -30.23 20.03
CA GLU A 1128 6.65 -30.37 21.36
C GLU A 1128 7.67 -30.40 22.48
N LYS A 1129 8.73 -31.22 22.37
CA LYS A 1129 9.80 -31.28 23.37
C LYS A 1129 10.43 -29.91 23.63
N ARG A 1130 10.77 -29.17 22.56
CA ARG A 1130 11.34 -27.81 22.67
C ARG A 1130 10.35 -26.83 23.28
N ASN A 1131 9.08 -26.95 22.93
CA ASN A 1131 8.03 -26.11 23.49
C ASN A 1131 7.81 -26.38 24.98
N ILE A 1132 7.85 -27.65 25.41
CA ILE A 1132 7.84 -28.03 26.83
C ILE A 1132 9.06 -27.44 27.54
N GLN A 1133 10.24 -27.55 26.95
CA GLN A 1133 11.47 -26.97 27.51
C GLN A 1133 11.36 -25.44 27.67
N LYS A 1134 10.89 -24.72 26.64
CA LYS A 1134 10.63 -23.27 26.71
C LYS A 1134 9.63 -22.92 27.80
N ALA A 1135 8.51 -23.65 27.88
CA ALA A 1135 7.49 -23.41 28.89
C ALA A 1135 8.01 -23.69 30.30
N ALA A 1136 8.78 -24.76 30.50
CA ALA A 1136 9.39 -25.13 31.77
C ALA A 1136 10.31 -24.02 32.29
N LEU A 1137 11.17 -23.44 31.44
CA LEU A 1137 12.04 -22.33 31.86
C LEU A 1137 11.28 -21.17 32.50
N LEU A 1138 10.11 -20.81 31.94
CA LEU A 1138 9.26 -19.76 32.51
C LEU A 1138 8.51 -20.27 33.74
N TYR A 1139 7.84 -21.43 33.66
CA TYR A 1139 7.03 -21.92 34.77
C TYR A 1139 7.85 -22.30 36.01
N ASP A 1140 9.07 -22.82 35.84
CA ASP A 1140 9.98 -23.12 36.96
C ASP A 1140 10.36 -21.82 37.68
N LEU A 1141 10.64 -20.74 36.95
CA LEU A 1141 10.87 -19.42 37.54
C LEU A 1141 9.60 -18.93 38.26
N LEU A 1142 8.46 -18.93 37.58
CA LEU A 1142 7.18 -18.47 38.12
C LEU A 1142 6.75 -19.24 39.37
N ASP A 1143 7.08 -20.52 39.48
CA ASP A 1143 6.73 -21.36 40.63
C ASP A 1143 7.73 -21.28 41.78
N SER A 1144 8.99 -20.96 41.49
CA SER A 1144 10.05 -20.77 42.50
C SER A 1144 10.07 -19.35 43.09
N SER A 1145 9.48 -18.40 42.37
CA SER A 1145 9.40 -16.99 42.74
C SER A 1145 8.14 -16.70 43.54
N SER A 1146 8.26 -15.88 44.60
CA SER A 1146 7.09 -15.28 45.26
C SER A 1146 6.65 -13.97 44.61
N PHE A 1147 7.52 -13.40 43.78
CA PHE A 1147 7.36 -12.16 43.06
C PHE A 1147 6.51 -12.32 41.80
N TYR A 1148 6.61 -13.44 41.09
CA TYR A 1148 5.77 -13.73 39.94
C TYR A 1148 4.62 -14.66 40.31
N LYS A 1149 3.42 -14.39 39.79
CA LYS A 1149 2.23 -15.22 40.00
C LYS A 1149 1.63 -15.63 38.68
N ASN A 1150 1.51 -16.93 38.45
CA ASN A 1150 0.69 -17.48 37.38
C ASN A 1150 -0.66 -17.90 37.96
N PRO A 1151 -1.79 -17.38 37.45
CA PRO A 1151 -3.10 -17.67 38.02
C PRO A 1151 -3.65 -19.05 37.61
N VAL A 1152 -3.04 -19.72 36.64
CA VAL A 1152 -3.53 -20.96 36.03
C VAL A 1152 -3.12 -22.19 36.84
N ALA A 1153 -4.05 -23.12 37.05
CA ALA A 1153 -3.80 -24.41 37.68
C ALA A 1153 -2.65 -25.14 36.97
N LYS A 1154 -1.68 -25.68 37.73
CA LYS A 1154 -0.40 -26.16 37.18
C LYS A 1154 -0.58 -27.22 36.10
N GLU A 1155 -1.54 -28.10 36.33
CA GLU A 1155 -1.93 -29.21 35.46
C GLU A 1155 -2.67 -28.80 34.18
N ASP A 1156 -3.07 -27.53 34.04
CA ASP A 1156 -3.83 -26.99 32.91
C ASP A 1156 -3.11 -25.82 32.22
N ARG A 1157 -1.84 -25.59 32.55
CA ARG A 1157 -1.02 -24.50 32.03
C ARG A 1157 -0.69 -24.68 30.56
N SER A 1158 -0.92 -23.64 29.77
CA SER A 1158 -0.56 -23.64 28.36
C SER A 1158 0.94 -23.73 28.15
N ARG A 1159 1.34 -24.60 27.22
CA ARG A 1159 2.74 -24.66 26.74
C ARG A 1159 3.12 -23.47 25.88
N MET A 1160 2.15 -22.75 25.33
CA MET A 1160 2.35 -21.72 24.31
C MET A 1160 2.12 -20.30 24.83
N ASN A 1161 1.22 -20.12 25.78
CA ASN A 1161 0.85 -18.80 26.29
C ASN A 1161 0.99 -18.80 27.80
N VAL A 1162 2.04 -18.15 28.30
CA VAL A 1162 2.37 -18.13 29.72
C VAL A 1162 1.92 -16.79 30.31
N PRO A 1163 0.70 -16.68 30.86
CA PRO A 1163 0.28 -15.48 31.56
C PRO A 1163 0.92 -15.42 32.93
N PHE A 1164 1.28 -14.23 33.38
CA PHE A 1164 1.74 -14.02 34.75
C PHE A 1164 1.49 -12.58 35.16
N THR A 1165 1.35 -12.36 36.45
CA THR A 1165 1.26 -11.06 37.09
C THR A 1165 2.42 -10.91 38.05
N LEU A 1166 2.87 -9.69 38.28
CA LEU A 1166 3.80 -9.43 39.37
C LEU A 1166 3.08 -9.42 40.71
N ALA A 1167 3.82 -9.58 41.80
CA ALA A 1167 3.31 -9.46 43.15
C ALA A 1167 2.79 -8.04 43.41
N ASP A 1168 3.46 -7.04 42.83
CA ASP A 1168 2.98 -5.66 42.75
C ASP A 1168 2.70 -5.27 41.29
N ALA A 1169 1.42 -5.15 40.94
CA ALA A 1169 0.99 -4.74 39.60
C ALA A 1169 1.47 -3.32 39.20
N LYS A 1170 1.94 -2.49 40.14
CA LYS A 1170 2.58 -1.20 39.83
C LYS A 1170 3.88 -1.37 39.05
N LEU A 1171 4.53 -2.52 39.18
CA LEU A 1171 5.78 -2.85 38.49
C LEU A 1171 5.54 -3.38 37.07
N ASP A 1172 4.28 -3.61 36.64
CA ASP A 1172 3.97 -4.18 35.32
C ASP A 1172 4.53 -3.31 34.17
N ASP A 1173 4.38 -1.98 34.24
CA ASP A 1173 4.88 -1.07 33.20
C ASP A 1173 6.42 -0.99 33.20
N ALA A 1174 7.06 -1.09 34.38
CA ALA A 1174 8.52 -1.13 34.52
C ALA A 1174 9.10 -2.44 33.94
N PHE A 1175 8.47 -3.57 34.25
CA PHE A 1175 8.80 -4.88 33.68
C PHE A 1175 8.66 -4.88 32.15
N LEU A 1176 7.55 -4.34 31.63
CA LEU A 1176 7.32 -4.30 30.18
C LEU A 1176 8.31 -3.39 29.45
N LYS A 1177 8.63 -2.24 30.04
CA LYS A 1177 9.62 -1.30 29.49
C LYS A 1177 11.01 -1.90 29.49
N GLY A 1178 11.47 -2.50 30.60
CA GLY A 1178 12.80 -3.10 30.69
C GLY A 1178 12.96 -4.32 29.80
N ALA A 1179 11.89 -5.09 29.57
CA ALA A 1179 11.87 -6.13 28.55
C ALA A 1179 12.00 -5.56 27.13
N GLN A 1180 11.26 -4.48 26.80
CA GLN A 1180 11.31 -3.83 25.50
C GLN A 1180 12.69 -3.24 25.19
N GLU A 1181 13.36 -2.64 26.17
CA GLU A 1181 14.74 -2.13 26.04
C GLU A 1181 15.75 -3.25 25.75
N ARG A 1182 15.48 -4.47 26.22
CA ARG A 1182 16.27 -5.68 25.94
C ARG A 1182 15.84 -6.40 24.64
N GLY A 1183 15.00 -5.76 23.81
CA GLY A 1183 14.56 -6.31 22.54
C GLY A 1183 13.49 -7.40 22.65
N MET A 1184 12.77 -7.47 23.77
CA MET A 1184 11.64 -8.38 23.99
C MET A 1184 10.34 -7.57 24.00
N VAL A 1185 9.50 -7.75 22.97
CA VAL A 1185 8.30 -6.92 22.75
C VAL A 1185 7.02 -7.73 22.89
N GLN A 1186 5.89 -7.03 23.06
CA GLN A 1186 4.54 -7.60 23.04
C GLN A 1186 4.22 -8.57 24.19
N LEU A 1187 4.87 -8.38 25.34
CA LEU A 1187 4.61 -9.13 26.58
C LEU A 1187 3.38 -8.66 27.36
N LYS A 1188 2.77 -7.52 27.01
CA LYS A 1188 1.59 -6.99 27.72
C LYS A 1188 0.41 -7.93 27.53
N GLY A 1189 -0.21 -8.32 28.65
CA GLY A 1189 -1.40 -9.15 28.69
C GLY A 1189 -2.60 -8.47 28.02
N HIS A 1190 -3.60 -9.27 27.65
CA HIS A 1190 -4.82 -8.71 27.06
C HIS A 1190 -5.62 -7.92 28.09
N ARG A 1191 -6.27 -6.82 27.66
CA ARG A 1191 -7.05 -5.92 28.52
C ARG A 1191 -8.09 -6.59 29.42
N SER A 1192 -8.59 -7.77 29.03
CA SER A 1192 -9.61 -8.51 29.79
C SER A 1192 -9.06 -9.32 30.96
N VAL A 1193 -7.75 -9.58 31.01
CA VAL A 1193 -7.09 -10.35 32.08
C VAL A 1193 -5.98 -9.58 32.80
N GLY A 1194 -5.43 -8.52 32.18
CA GLY A 1194 -4.32 -7.74 32.75
C GLY A 1194 -2.99 -8.49 32.76
N GLY A 1195 -2.01 -7.96 33.49
CA GLY A 1195 -0.68 -8.56 33.66
C GLY A 1195 0.13 -8.69 32.37
N MET A 1196 0.99 -9.71 32.35
CA MET A 1196 1.86 -10.06 31.22
C MET A 1196 1.49 -11.43 30.65
N ARG A 1197 1.86 -11.64 29.39
CA ARG A 1197 1.77 -12.93 28.72
C ARG A 1197 2.97 -13.10 27.78
N ALA A 1198 3.75 -14.13 28.03
CA ALA A 1198 4.75 -14.60 27.08
C ALA A 1198 4.11 -15.62 26.13
N SER A 1199 3.83 -15.21 24.89
CA SER A 1199 3.45 -16.16 23.83
C SER A 1199 4.71 -16.72 23.15
N ILE A 1200 4.98 -18.00 23.39
CA ILE A 1200 6.22 -18.71 23.03
C ILE A 1200 5.97 -19.75 21.92
N TYR A 1201 5.21 -19.35 20.91
CA TYR A 1201 4.84 -20.16 19.74
C TYR A 1201 6.04 -20.83 19.06
N ASN A 1202 5.78 -21.80 18.19
CA ASN A 1202 6.79 -22.72 17.64
C ASN A 1202 8.11 -22.06 17.18
N ALA A 1203 8.02 -20.91 16.49
CA ALA A 1203 9.17 -20.20 15.95
C ALA A 1203 9.89 -19.26 16.95
N MET A 1204 9.38 -19.09 18.16
CA MET A 1204 10.10 -18.40 19.24
C MET A 1204 11.32 -19.26 19.63
N PRO A 1205 12.56 -18.78 19.44
CA PRO A 1205 13.75 -19.54 19.79
C PRO A 1205 13.92 -19.68 21.31
N LEU A 1206 14.65 -20.72 21.74
CA LEU A 1206 14.96 -20.93 23.16
C LEU A 1206 15.71 -19.74 23.77
N GLU A 1207 16.62 -19.14 23.00
CA GLU A 1207 17.36 -17.92 23.38
C GLU A 1207 16.43 -16.77 23.79
N GLY A 1208 15.34 -16.55 23.04
CA GLY A 1208 14.38 -15.49 23.38
C GLY A 1208 13.72 -15.72 24.73
N VAL A 1209 13.38 -16.98 25.04
CA VAL A 1209 12.79 -17.35 26.34
C VAL A 1209 13.83 -17.28 27.46
N GLN A 1210 15.08 -17.68 27.21
CA GLN A 1210 16.17 -17.55 28.18
C GLN A 1210 16.43 -16.09 28.54
N ARG A 1211 16.48 -15.18 27.56
CA ARG A 1211 16.61 -13.74 27.82
C ARG A 1211 15.45 -13.19 28.66
N LEU A 1212 14.24 -13.69 28.45
CA LEU A 1212 13.10 -13.30 29.27
C LEU A 1212 13.26 -13.80 30.71
N VAL A 1213 13.69 -15.04 30.91
CA VAL A 1213 13.93 -15.62 32.24
C VAL A 1213 15.08 -14.91 32.97
N GLU A 1214 16.17 -14.61 32.28
CA GLU A 1214 17.28 -13.81 32.80
C GLU A 1214 16.81 -12.44 33.25
N TYR A 1215 16.07 -11.75 32.37
CA TYR A 1215 15.48 -10.46 32.71
C TYR A 1215 14.49 -10.55 33.87
N MET A 1216 13.67 -11.59 33.95
CA MET A 1216 12.76 -11.80 35.07
C MET A 1216 13.53 -12.01 36.39
N ARG A 1217 14.64 -12.74 36.38
CA ARG A 1217 15.49 -12.88 37.58
C ARG A 1217 16.16 -11.57 37.98
N GLU A 1218 16.66 -10.81 37.01
CA GLU A 1218 17.22 -9.48 37.24
C GLU A 1218 16.17 -8.56 37.86
N PHE A 1219 14.97 -8.55 37.29
CA PHE A 1219 13.89 -7.68 37.71
C PHE A 1219 13.35 -8.05 39.09
N GLU A 1220 13.23 -9.34 39.40
CA GLU A 1220 12.90 -9.81 40.76
C GLU A 1220 14.00 -9.44 41.76
N ALA A 1221 15.29 -9.64 41.43
CA ALA A 1221 16.39 -9.30 42.32
C ALA A 1221 16.48 -7.79 42.62
N GLU A 1222 16.00 -6.95 41.71
CA GLU A 1222 16.00 -5.50 41.86
C GLU A 1222 14.77 -4.98 42.64
N HIS A 1223 13.62 -5.68 42.57
CA HIS A 1223 12.33 -5.15 43.05
C HIS A 1223 11.55 -6.05 44.03
N GLY A 1224 12.11 -7.20 44.42
CA GLY A 1224 11.48 -8.18 45.32
C GLY A 1224 12.49 -8.93 46.17
#